data_AF-A0A818SSX5-F1
#
_entry.id   AF-A0A818SSX5-F1
#
_cell.length_a   1.000
_cell.length_b   1.000
_cell.length_c   1.000
_cell.angle_alpha   90.00
_cell.angle_beta   90.00
_cell.angle_gamma   90.00
#
_symmetry.space_group_name_H-M   'P 1'
#
loop_
_entity.id
_entity.type
_entity.pdbx_description
1 polymer ?
#
loop_
_entity_poly.entity_id
_entity_poly.type
_entity_poly.pdbx_seq_one_letter_code
_entity_poly.pdbx_strand_id
1 'polypeptide(L)'
;MKWYTGQVNENSEISYNTHHVDADDLLHGYILTHSNRDIQSLLIRLESSNDSRIHAALDDIRSRVAQFDASKTREDLHVFMRYLESRLRDLNNNKNSLNNDITNIQQQQQSDNISIKSRTNDSNKETSTLRQLGRQNLRSSNSMGNSTNGYQPIPSRRLSQSNTNQENSAIFDDMLNTVLGLPKKGVSTLPQMYPFKQEKSTPLIQTQITMNKTGQDIGKRLFESGTYKDPRLIYDVNKLIYIYIEIKGENMTSSFLISPSIPTGNNRRIELAGMDLWILAHINNIFVYPAEIKIDQFKEALSRTLSLWPLVAGRTILENDQHYIIEMCDNPIPVTLVVNNDLKEWPLDSNVIVEVDNKLFPTFIDEVHLTEFFKNSSNEPLIRLKLTHIVQSNEWALGISWYHPLGDAAACLHFSSTLSRFYQQMEPIQPLPIFERRLWREDESDQSVLPIAKQFLDAQPLEEVSKIFVDHQQNYDPVYLHFSGQQLATLQTLAGGNSITIQDALTAYIILTLNTYCYNNNDERRILHAITIVNIHGVSDSIAPHGQVSNSLFMVLSDDFEDPYSLSNIATTIRRSIIKLRDPKVLEPAVATVDGLMRKNAKNNKSPNPRLIPNEFAINSNYRYDWADLVDFGYTDKCRFYTQWTGVLYLRVFRLNPEKDENKWLPRDRDGAKISFRIEKDLKEKFINACKRDIIENFQNIKK
;
A
#
# COMPACT_ATOMS: atom_id res chain seq x y z
N MET A 1 5.81 27.10 39.70
CA MET A 1 6.41 26.31 38.61
C MET A 1 5.49 25.13 38.34
N LYS A 2 5.08 24.87 37.09
CA LYS A 2 4.41 23.61 36.73
C LYS A 2 5.47 22.59 36.34
N TRP A 3 5.36 21.36 36.83
CA TRP A 3 6.19 20.26 36.34
C TRP A 3 5.66 19.83 34.97
N TYR A 4 6.53 19.81 33.97
CA TYR A 4 6.24 19.23 32.66
C TYR A 4 6.59 17.75 32.71
N THR A 5 5.65 16.91 33.15
CA THR A 5 5.77 15.45 33.05
C THR A 5 5.58 15.03 31.59
N GLY A 6 6.60 15.26 30.77
CA GLY A 6 6.62 14.92 29.36
C GLY A 6 6.67 13.41 29.14
N GLN A 7 5.53 12.74 29.29
CA GLN A 7 5.31 11.45 28.66
C GLN A 7 5.23 11.67 27.15
N VAL A 8 6.37 11.49 26.48
CA VAL A 8 6.41 11.34 25.02
C VAL A 8 5.66 10.05 24.69
N ASN A 9 4.69 10.13 23.79
CA ASN A 9 3.93 8.96 23.34
C ASN A 9 4.82 8.13 22.41
N GLU A 10 5.25 6.95 22.86
CA GLU A 10 6.21 6.10 22.12
C GLU A 10 5.63 5.45 20.84
N ASN A 11 4.36 5.71 20.52
CA ASN A 11 3.70 5.23 19.29
C ASN A 11 4.19 5.90 18.00
N SER A 12 5.09 6.89 18.05
CA SER A 12 5.68 7.49 16.85
C SER A 12 6.91 6.73 16.35
N GLU A 13 6.69 5.64 15.58
CA GLU A 13 7.67 5.22 14.56
C GLU A 13 7.75 6.34 13.50
N ILE A 14 8.62 7.33 13.72
CA ILE A 14 8.88 8.40 12.75
C ILE A 14 9.48 7.79 11.49
N SER A 15 9.11 8.32 10.32
CA SER A 15 9.63 7.87 9.04
C SER A 15 11.15 8.06 8.95
N TYR A 16 11.86 7.02 8.55
CA TYR A 16 13.28 7.09 8.19
C TYR A 16 13.45 7.96 6.94
N ASN A 17 13.60 9.27 7.14
CA ASN A 17 13.73 10.25 6.07
C ASN A 17 14.77 11.34 6.39
N THR A 18 15.84 10.93 7.07
CA THR A 18 17.14 11.60 7.03
C THR A 18 18.05 10.81 6.08
N HIS A 19 18.99 11.49 5.41
CA HIS A 19 20.08 10.79 4.72
C HIS A 19 20.87 9.92 5.72
N HIS A 20 21.55 8.88 5.22
CA HIS A 20 22.66 8.23 5.93
C HIS A 20 23.88 9.17 6.03
N VAL A 21 23.72 10.24 6.80
CA VAL A 21 24.78 10.74 7.67
C VAL A 21 24.95 9.67 8.75
N ASP A 22 26.19 9.37 9.16
CA ASP A 22 26.38 8.41 10.24
C ASP A 22 25.69 8.90 11.53
N ALA A 23 25.11 8.00 12.31
CA ALA A 23 24.56 8.34 13.60
C ALA A 23 25.66 8.80 14.58
N ASP A 24 26.91 8.35 14.36
CA ASP A 24 28.10 8.89 15.00
C ASP A 24 28.40 10.33 14.54
N ASP A 25 28.40 10.61 13.23
CA ASP A 25 28.60 11.96 12.68
C ASP A 25 27.54 12.95 13.18
N LEU A 26 26.28 12.52 13.32
CA LEU A 26 25.21 13.36 13.88
C LEU A 26 25.43 13.62 15.38
N LEU A 27 25.74 12.61 16.18
CA LEU A 27 25.98 12.78 17.61
C LEU A 27 27.21 13.65 17.89
N HIS A 28 28.32 13.42 17.17
CA HIS A 28 29.51 14.27 17.22
C HIS A 28 29.20 15.68 16.72
N GLY A 29 28.55 15.83 15.58
CA GLY A 29 28.19 17.14 15.01
C GLY A 29 27.37 18.00 15.98
N TYR A 30 26.35 17.42 16.62
CA TYR A 30 25.57 18.12 17.64
C TYR A 30 26.40 18.49 18.88
N ILE A 31 27.19 17.56 19.43
CA ILE A 31 27.96 17.77 20.67
C ILE A 31 29.19 18.69 20.47
N LEU A 32 29.84 18.63 19.31
CA LEU A 32 30.93 19.54 18.93
C LEU A 32 30.42 20.98 18.76
N THR A 33 29.22 21.15 18.20
CA THR A 33 28.65 22.48 17.88
C THR A 33 27.94 23.12 19.09
N HIS A 34 27.30 22.34 19.95
CA HIS A 34 26.37 22.87 20.97
C HIS A 34 26.75 22.56 22.44
N SER A 35 27.69 21.65 22.70
CA SER A 35 28.12 21.31 24.07
C SER A 35 29.43 22.00 24.48
N ASN A 36 29.68 22.04 25.79
CA ASN A 36 30.98 22.46 26.33
C ASN A 36 32.06 21.35 26.20
N ARG A 37 33.33 21.73 26.39
CA ARG A 37 34.50 20.83 26.30
C ARG A 37 34.45 19.65 27.26
N ASP A 38 33.83 19.77 28.43
CA ASP A 38 33.76 18.68 29.41
C ASP A 38 32.86 17.55 28.91
N ILE A 39 31.76 17.90 28.23
CA ILE A 39 30.82 16.95 27.60
C ILE A 39 31.42 16.33 26.33
N GLN A 40 32.12 17.11 25.51
CA GLN A 40 32.89 16.57 24.38
C GLN A 40 33.94 15.55 24.87
N SER A 41 34.67 15.90 25.93
CA SER A 41 35.62 14.99 26.60
C SER A 41 34.94 13.84 27.34
N LEU A 42 33.63 13.90 27.59
CA LEU A 42 32.85 12.83 28.23
C LEU A 42 32.43 11.78 27.21
N LEU A 43 31.91 12.21 26.05
CA LEU A 43 31.54 11.35 24.92
C LEU A 43 32.71 10.45 24.50
N ILE A 44 33.87 11.04 24.21
CA ILE A 44 35.09 10.31 23.80
C ILE A 44 35.51 9.23 24.82
N ARG A 45 35.29 9.46 26.13
CA ARG A 45 35.59 8.50 27.22
C ARG A 45 34.52 7.42 27.44
N LEU A 46 33.33 7.60 26.88
CA LEU A 46 32.27 6.60 26.83
C LEU A 46 32.38 5.75 25.57
N GLU A 47 32.72 6.35 24.42
CA GLU A 47 33.03 5.65 23.17
C GLU A 47 34.27 4.76 23.30
N SER A 48 35.33 5.28 23.92
CA SER A 48 36.57 4.53 24.24
C SER A 48 36.39 3.50 25.39
N SER A 49 35.17 3.01 25.63
CA SER A 49 34.84 2.10 26.73
C SER A 49 34.64 0.66 26.24
N ASN A 50 35.27 -0.31 26.90
CA ASN A 50 35.09 -1.74 26.59
C ASN A 50 33.82 -2.35 27.24
N ASP A 51 32.82 -1.53 27.60
CA ASP A 51 31.59 -1.97 28.25
C ASP A 51 30.43 -1.90 27.26
N SER A 52 29.91 -3.07 26.86
CA SER A 52 28.83 -3.18 25.88
C SER A 52 27.53 -2.51 26.31
N ARG A 53 27.30 -2.32 27.62
CA ARG A 53 26.13 -1.60 28.15
C ARG A 53 26.23 -0.09 27.93
N ILE A 54 27.45 0.43 27.84
CA ILE A 54 27.69 1.84 27.54
C ILE A 54 27.48 2.09 26.04
N HIS A 55 27.93 1.18 25.17
CA HIS A 55 27.63 1.25 23.74
C HIS A 55 26.12 1.19 23.46
N ALA A 56 25.41 0.19 24.01
CA ALA A 56 23.95 0.08 23.84
C ALA A 56 23.17 1.31 24.34
N ALA A 57 23.70 2.04 25.34
CA ALA A 57 23.11 3.30 25.81
C ALA A 57 23.53 4.52 24.99
N LEU A 58 24.73 4.52 24.37
CA LEU A 58 25.09 5.49 23.33
C LEU A 58 24.21 5.29 22.09
N ASP A 59 23.82 4.05 21.76
CA ASP A 59 22.92 3.75 20.63
C ASP A 59 21.49 4.29 20.84
N ASP A 60 20.95 4.20 22.07
CA ASP A 60 19.69 4.89 22.44
C ASP A 60 19.82 6.42 22.30
N ILE A 61 20.96 6.99 22.72
CA ILE A 61 21.24 8.43 22.58
C ILE A 61 21.36 8.84 21.10
N ARG A 62 22.11 8.07 20.28
CA ARG A 62 22.24 8.25 18.82
C ARG A 62 20.87 8.22 18.14
N SER A 63 20.04 7.23 18.45
CA SER A 63 18.68 7.09 17.93
C SER A 63 17.81 8.32 18.28
N ARG A 64 17.89 8.82 19.52
CA ARG A 64 17.17 10.02 19.95
C ARG A 64 17.69 11.32 19.30
N VAL A 65 18.98 11.39 18.92
CA VAL A 65 19.53 12.50 18.13
C VAL A 65 19.06 12.43 16.67
N ALA A 66 19.02 11.25 16.06
CA ALA A 66 18.47 11.07 14.71
C ALA A 66 16.97 11.41 14.63
N GLN A 67 16.23 11.25 15.74
CA GLN A 67 14.83 11.66 15.89
C GLN A 67 14.63 13.16 16.20
N PHE A 68 15.69 13.92 16.49
CA PHE A 68 15.57 15.33 16.84
C PHE A 68 15.47 16.23 15.59
N ASP A 69 14.25 16.67 15.31
CA ASP A 69 13.91 17.60 14.24
C ASP A 69 14.61 18.97 14.42
N ALA A 70 15.56 19.27 13.54
CA ALA A 70 16.34 20.50 13.54
C ALA A 70 15.54 21.78 13.21
N SER A 71 14.26 21.68 12.81
CA SER A 71 13.37 22.83 12.59
C SER A 71 12.68 23.34 13.87
N LYS A 72 12.91 22.68 15.01
CA LYS A 72 12.35 23.04 16.33
C LYS A 72 12.93 24.36 16.89
N THR A 73 12.30 24.89 17.94
CA THR A 73 12.69 26.20 18.50
C THR A 73 14.04 26.14 19.21
N ARG A 74 14.65 27.31 19.44
CA ARG A 74 15.89 27.42 20.20
C ARG A 74 15.74 26.91 21.63
N GLU A 75 14.54 27.07 22.19
CA GLU A 75 14.13 26.59 23.50
C GLU A 75 14.03 25.07 23.53
N ASP A 76 13.45 24.43 22.49
CA ASP A 76 13.40 22.97 22.34
C ASP A 76 14.81 22.38 22.24
N LEU A 77 15.68 22.97 21.41
CA LEU A 77 17.08 22.57 21.29
C LEU A 77 17.82 22.66 22.62
N HIS A 78 17.60 23.72 23.41
CA HIS A 78 18.22 23.87 24.73
C HIS A 78 17.71 22.85 25.76
N VAL A 79 16.43 22.46 25.68
CA VAL A 79 15.88 21.36 26.49
C VAL A 79 16.50 20.02 26.08
N PHE A 80 16.62 19.76 24.78
CA PHE A 80 17.22 18.54 24.25
C PHE A 80 18.71 18.41 24.59
N MET A 81 19.50 19.48 24.45
CA MET A 81 20.90 19.48 24.87
C MET A 81 21.08 19.19 26.37
N ARG A 82 20.18 19.70 27.23
CA ARG A 82 20.18 19.35 28.67
C ARG A 82 19.86 17.89 28.95
N TYR A 83 18.96 17.29 28.16
CA TYR A 83 18.68 15.85 28.23
C TYR A 83 19.93 15.03 27.86
N LEU A 84 20.60 15.36 26.75
CA LEU A 84 21.84 14.72 26.32
C LEU A 84 22.96 14.86 27.37
N GLU A 85 23.19 16.06 27.89
CA GLU A 85 24.18 16.28 28.96
C GLU A 85 23.88 15.45 30.21
N SER A 86 22.60 15.33 30.59
CA SER A 86 22.20 14.50 31.74
C SER A 86 22.50 13.03 31.49
N ARG A 87 22.12 12.48 30.32
CA ARG A 87 22.34 11.06 30.02
C ARG A 87 23.81 10.67 29.94
N LEU A 88 24.66 11.51 29.35
CA LEU A 88 26.11 11.26 29.32
C LEU A 88 26.73 11.30 30.74
N ARG A 89 26.23 12.18 31.62
CA ARG A 89 26.64 12.23 33.04
C ARG A 89 26.15 10.99 33.81
N ASP A 90 24.89 10.58 33.62
CA ASP A 90 24.32 9.36 34.21
C ASP A 90 25.18 8.12 33.86
N LEU A 91 25.52 7.93 32.58
CA LEU A 91 26.33 6.80 32.11
C LEU A 91 27.74 6.79 32.72
N ASN A 92 28.40 7.94 32.80
CA ASN A 92 29.70 8.06 33.44
C ASN A 92 29.65 7.81 34.95
N ASN A 93 28.59 8.25 35.63
CA ASN A 93 28.40 7.98 37.06
C ASN A 93 28.19 6.47 37.31
N ASN A 94 27.38 5.81 36.48
CA ASN A 94 27.16 4.36 36.54
C ASN A 94 28.46 3.58 36.26
N LYS A 95 29.26 3.99 35.26
CA LYS A 95 30.59 3.43 34.97
C LYS A 95 31.51 3.49 36.21
N ASN A 96 31.50 4.60 36.94
CA ASN A 96 32.31 4.76 38.14
C ASN A 96 31.80 3.92 39.32
N SER A 97 30.49 3.77 39.50
CA SER A 97 29.93 2.85 40.52
C SER A 97 30.36 1.41 40.24
N LEU A 98 30.15 0.92 39.02
CA LEU A 98 30.51 -0.44 38.61
C LEU A 98 32.00 -0.75 38.78
N ASN A 99 32.89 0.21 38.49
CA ASN A 99 34.32 0.05 38.73
C ASN A 99 34.66 -0.04 40.23
N ASN A 100 33.98 0.72 41.09
CA ASN A 100 34.16 0.64 42.54
C ASN A 100 33.66 -0.72 43.07
N ASP A 101 32.49 -1.20 42.60
CA ASP A 101 31.94 -2.50 42.98
C ASP A 101 32.86 -3.66 42.57
N ILE A 102 33.41 -3.64 41.34
CA ILE A 102 34.41 -4.61 40.89
C ILE A 102 35.69 -4.55 41.74
N THR A 103 36.14 -3.35 42.12
CA THR A 103 37.33 -3.17 42.97
C THR A 103 37.10 -3.73 44.37
N ASN A 104 35.92 -3.49 44.95
CA ASN A 104 35.52 -4.04 46.25
C ASN A 104 35.44 -5.58 46.20
N ILE A 105 34.84 -6.14 45.15
CA ILE A 105 34.75 -7.60 44.93
C ILE A 105 36.16 -8.21 44.79
N GLN A 106 37.09 -7.57 44.08
CA GLN A 106 38.46 -8.05 43.96
C GLN A 106 39.23 -7.99 45.29
N GLN A 107 39.04 -6.95 46.10
CA GLN A 107 39.62 -6.89 47.45
C GLN A 107 39.04 -7.97 48.37
N GLN A 108 37.73 -8.21 48.31
CA GLN A 108 37.05 -9.25 49.08
C GLN A 108 37.51 -10.67 48.67
N GLN A 109 37.67 -10.91 47.37
CA GLN A 109 38.26 -12.15 46.86
C GLN A 109 39.74 -12.30 47.24
N GLN A 110 40.50 -11.22 47.44
CA GLN A 110 41.86 -11.31 47.99
C GLN A 110 41.87 -11.67 49.48
N SER A 111 40.94 -11.15 50.30
CA SER A 111 40.81 -11.62 51.70
C SER A 111 40.39 -13.09 51.79
N ASP A 112 39.45 -13.54 50.95
CA ASP A 112 38.96 -14.92 50.99
C ASP A 112 40.03 -15.93 50.52
N ASN A 113 40.85 -15.57 49.53
CA ASN A 113 41.97 -16.41 49.08
C ASN A 113 43.10 -16.58 50.11
N ILE A 114 43.19 -15.72 51.13
CA ILE A 114 44.09 -15.91 52.28
C ILE A 114 43.52 -16.97 53.24
N SER A 115 42.18 -17.07 53.35
CA SER A 115 41.49 -18.03 54.21
C SER A 115 41.49 -19.47 53.66
N ILE A 116 41.49 -19.64 52.32
CA ILE A 116 41.24 -20.94 51.67
C ILE A 116 42.51 -21.83 51.55
N LYS A 117 43.69 -21.38 52.00
CA LYS A 117 44.92 -22.20 52.00
C LYS A 117 45.01 -23.29 53.08
N SER A 118 43.96 -23.52 53.88
CA SER A 118 43.97 -24.49 54.98
C SER A 118 42.86 -25.55 54.91
N ARG A 119 42.73 -26.29 53.78
CA ARG A 119 42.17 -27.67 53.72
C ARG A 119 42.22 -28.25 52.29
N THR A 120 43.04 -29.28 52.08
CA THR A 120 42.93 -30.22 50.95
C THR A 120 43.43 -31.60 51.36
N ASN A 121 42.59 -32.62 51.17
CA ASN A 121 42.97 -34.04 51.00
C ASN A 121 41.73 -34.86 50.56
N ASP A 122 41.99 -36.08 50.07
CA ASP A 122 41.06 -37.22 49.92
C ASP A 122 39.99 -37.24 48.78
N SER A 123 40.46 -37.70 47.61
CA SER A 123 40.06 -38.97 46.95
C SER A 123 38.72 -39.16 46.18
N ASN A 124 38.86 -39.35 44.85
CA ASN A 124 38.48 -40.53 44.03
C ASN A 124 37.02 -41.08 43.83
N LYS A 125 36.80 -41.50 42.55
CA LYS A 125 36.16 -42.74 42.01
C LYS A 125 34.74 -42.75 41.34
N GLU A 126 34.76 -43.00 40.01
CA GLU A 126 34.07 -44.08 39.23
C GLU A 126 32.53 -44.20 39.01
N THR A 127 32.14 -44.34 37.71
CA THR A 127 31.07 -45.23 37.11
C THR A 127 29.56 -44.95 37.35
N SER A 128 28.55 -45.44 36.58
CA SER A 128 28.41 -45.82 35.14
C SER A 128 26.92 -46.20 34.75
N THR A 129 26.67 -46.56 33.46
CA THR A 129 25.49 -47.29 32.85
C THR A 129 24.19 -46.57 32.40
N LEU A 130 23.22 -47.18 31.65
CA LEU A 130 23.17 -47.99 30.37
C LEU A 130 21.71 -48.48 30.04
N ARG A 131 21.16 -48.21 28.83
CA ARG A 131 20.04 -48.93 28.10
C ARG A 131 19.78 -48.27 26.71
N GLN A 132 19.24 -48.84 25.61
CA GLN A 132 18.53 -50.09 25.21
C GLN A 132 16.99 -50.15 25.44
N LEU A 133 16.11 -50.64 24.53
CA LEU A 133 16.24 -51.28 23.18
C LEU A 133 14.87 -51.33 22.41
N GLY A 134 14.87 -51.64 21.10
CA GLY A 134 13.70 -52.13 20.30
C GLY A 134 13.17 -51.17 19.20
N ARG A 135 13.06 -51.42 17.87
CA ARG A 135 13.34 -52.53 16.92
C ARG A 135 12.14 -53.38 16.42
N GLN A 136 11.70 -53.18 15.15
CA GLN A 136 11.13 -54.13 14.15
C GLN A 136 10.60 -53.35 12.90
N ASN A 137 10.23 -53.92 11.74
CA ASN A 137 10.93 -54.81 10.77
C ASN A 137 10.06 -55.04 9.50
N LEU A 138 10.66 -55.56 8.40
CA LEU A 138 10.11 -56.01 7.07
C LEU A 138 10.49 -55.04 5.92
N ARG A 139 11.22 -55.42 4.84
CA ARG A 139 11.12 -56.50 3.81
C ARG A 139 10.03 -56.23 2.74
N SER A 140 10.26 -56.41 1.43
CA SER A 140 11.49 -56.76 0.65
C SER A 140 11.24 -56.75 -0.88
N SER A 141 12.30 -56.56 -1.71
CA SER A 141 12.59 -57.17 -3.06
C SER A 141 11.47 -57.33 -4.12
N ASN A 142 11.64 -57.14 -5.44
CA ASN A 142 12.80 -56.91 -6.36
C ASN A 142 12.21 -56.25 -7.67
N SER A 143 12.78 -56.18 -8.89
CA SER A 143 13.87 -56.90 -9.61
C SER A 143 14.43 -56.05 -10.79
N MET A 144 15.20 -56.67 -11.71
CA MET A 144 15.81 -56.05 -12.90
C MET A 144 14.99 -56.16 -14.20
N GLY A 145 15.29 -55.29 -15.19
CA GLY A 145 14.97 -55.47 -16.61
C GLY A 145 15.78 -54.53 -17.52
N ASN A 146 16.73 -55.06 -18.30
CA ASN A 146 17.54 -54.28 -19.26
C ASN A 146 16.82 -54.10 -20.61
N SER A 147 16.97 -52.92 -21.24
CA SER A 147 16.85 -52.77 -22.69
C SER A 147 17.57 -51.51 -23.18
N THR A 148 18.40 -51.68 -24.21
CA THR A 148 19.06 -50.60 -24.96
C THR A 148 18.55 -50.58 -26.39
N ASN A 149 18.15 -49.43 -26.96
CA ASN A 149 18.28 -49.16 -28.41
C ASN A 149 17.85 -47.74 -28.84
N GLY A 150 18.47 -47.26 -29.92
CA GLY A 150 17.76 -46.56 -31.00
C GLY A 150 17.43 -45.06 -30.86
N TYR A 151 18.42 -44.18 -31.09
CA TYR A 151 18.13 -42.81 -31.54
C TYR A 151 17.83 -42.80 -33.06
N GLN A 152 16.64 -42.31 -33.44
CA GLN A 152 16.26 -41.97 -34.81
C GLN A 152 15.40 -40.68 -34.79
N PRO A 153 15.71 -39.65 -35.60
CA PRO A 153 14.94 -38.40 -35.63
C PRO A 153 13.72 -38.53 -36.57
N ILE A 154 12.57 -38.02 -36.12
CA ILE A 154 11.33 -37.91 -36.92
C ILE A 154 11.07 -36.40 -37.19
N PRO A 155 10.66 -36.01 -38.42
CA PRO A 155 10.97 -34.67 -38.94
C PRO A 155 10.03 -33.55 -38.48
N SER A 156 10.51 -32.32 -38.71
CA SER A 156 9.81 -31.06 -38.44
C SER A 156 8.45 -30.95 -39.15
N ARG A 157 7.38 -30.83 -38.35
CA ARG A 157 6.03 -30.56 -38.86
C ARG A 157 5.81 -29.05 -38.94
N ARG A 158 5.60 -28.51 -40.16
CA ARG A 158 5.15 -27.12 -40.33
C ARG A 158 3.84 -26.91 -39.58
N LEU A 159 3.81 -25.95 -38.66
CA LEU A 159 2.56 -25.37 -38.16
C LEU A 159 2.11 -24.27 -39.13
N SER A 160 0.89 -24.40 -39.63
CA SER A 160 0.20 -23.33 -40.36
C SER A 160 -0.31 -22.29 -39.36
N GLN A 161 0.07 -21.02 -39.54
CA GLN A 161 -0.56 -19.92 -38.81
C GLN A 161 -2.03 -19.80 -39.23
N SER A 162 -2.94 -19.85 -38.25
CA SER A 162 -4.38 -19.58 -38.42
C SER A 162 -4.74 -18.28 -37.73
N ASN A 163 -5.60 -17.46 -38.36
CA ASN A 163 -5.99 -16.14 -37.85
C ASN A 163 -6.97 -16.25 -36.65
N THR A 164 -6.48 -16.58 -35.47
CA THR A 164 -7.29 -16.70 -34.24
C THR A 164 -7.45 -15.39 -33.46
N ASN A 165 -6.69 -14.34 -33.78
CA ASN A 165 -6.63 -13.12 -32.95
C ASN A 165 -7.88 -12.21 -33.04
N GLN A 166 -8.74 -12.36 -34.04
CA GLN A 166 -9.95 -11.52 -34.17
C GLN A 166 -11.15 -12.05 -33.38
N GLU A 167 -11.37 -13.36 -33.30
CA GLU A 167 -12.50 -13.93 -32.56
C GLU A 167 -12.33 -13.76 -31.04
N ASN A 168 -11.11 -13.91 -30.54
CA ASN A 168 -10.78 -13.72 -29.12
C ASN A 168 -11.11 -12.30 -28.63
N SER A 169 -10.89 -11.26 -29.44
CA SER A 169 -11.16 -9.87 -29.03
C SER A 169 -12.64 -9.61 -28.74
N ALA A 170 -13.55 -10.22 -29.51
CA ALA A 170 -14.99 -10.02 -29.34
C ALA A 170 -15.52 -10.68 -28.05
N ILE A 171 -14.98 -11.85 -27.71
CA ILE A 171 -15.29 -12.56 -26.46
C ILE A 171 -14.73 -11.79 -25.26
N PHE A 172 -13.50 -11.28 -25.38
CA PHE A 172 -12.83 -10.51 -24.33
C PHE A 172 -13.52 -9.18 -24.01
N ASP A 173 -13.98 -8.45 -25.03
CA ASP A 173 -14.73 -7.20 -24.84
C ASP A 173 -16.10 -7.45 -24.15
N ASP A 174 -16.85 -8.51 -24.49
CA ASP A 174 -18.11 -8.85 -23.79
C ASP A 174 -17.88 -9.35 -22.35
N MET A 175 -16.75 -10.02 -22.10
CA MET A 175 -16.32 -10.45 -20.78
C MET A 175 -16.01 -9.27 -19.86
N LEU A 176 -15.17 -8.31 -20.27
CA LEU A 176 -14.85 -7.15 -19.42
C LEU A 176 -16.08 -6.28 -19.14
N ASN A 177 -16.98 -6.08 -20.11
CA ASN A 177 -18.25 -5.40 -19.87
C ASN A 177 -19.10 -6.12 -18.80
N THR A 178 -19.03 -7.45 -18.75
CA THR A 178 -19.74 -8.27 -17.75
C THR A 178 -19.09 -8.17 -16.35
N VAL A 179 -17.75 -8.10 -16.27
CA VAL A 179 -17.00 -7.96 -15.00
C VAL A 179 -17.12 -6.57 -14.38
N LEU A 180 -17.06 -5.52 -15.21
CA LEU A 180 -17.17 -4.12 -14.80
C LEU A 180 -18.63 -3.67 -14.54
N GLY A 181 -19.60 -4.60 -14.58
CA GLY A 181 -21.01 -4.31 -14.31
C GLY A 181 -21.68 -3.38 -15.34
N LEU A 182 -21.08 -3.20 -16.52
CA LEU A 182 -21.56 -2.27 -17.53
C LEU A 182 -22.84 -2.81 -18.19
N PRO A 183 -23.93 -2.01 -18.26
CA PRO A 183 -25.23 -2.52 -18.69
C PRO A 183 -25.24 -2.86 -20.18
N LYS A 184 -25.29 -4.16 -20.50
CA LYS A 184 -25.49 -4.65 -21.87
C LYS A 184 -26.76 -4.03 -22.47
N LYS A 185 -26.67 -3.50 -23.69
CA LYS A 185 -27.80 -2.92 -24.43
C LYS A 185 -28.75 -4.01 -24.93
N GLY A 186 -29.53 -4.57 -24.00
CA GLY A 186 -30.57 -5.55 -24.30
C GLY A 186 -31.69 -4.92 -25.13
N VAL A 187 -31.96 -5.49 -26.30
CA VAL A 187 -33.11 -5.12 -27.13
C VAL A 187 -34.34 -5.84 -26.58
N SER A 188 -35.22 -5.11 -25.89
CA SER A 188 -36.55 -5.59 -25.48
C SER A 188 -37.65 -4.62 -25.94
N THR A 189 -38.72 -5.18 -26.49
CA THR A 189 -39.81 -4.42 -27.13
C THR A 189 -40.92 -4.10 -26.15
N LEU A 190 -41.24 -2.80 -25.97
CA LEU A 190 -42.54 -2.23 -25.57
C LEU A 190 -42.50 -0.69 -25.89
N PRO A 191 -43.59 0.10 -25.76
CA PRO A 191 -44.04 0.91 -26.90
C PRO A 191 -43.54 2.36 -26.98
N GLN A 192 -43.72 2.89 -28.19
CA GLN A 192 -43.40 4.24 -28.69
C GLN A 192 -43.45 5.40 -27.69
N MET A 193 -42.33 6.10 -27.58
CA MET A 193 -42.30 7.57 -27.46
C MET A 193 -41.35 8.16 -28.52
N TYR A 194 -41.34 9.49 -28.65
CA TYR A 194 -40.87 10.25 -29.82
C TYR A 194 -39.39 10.01 -30.23
N PRO A 195 -39.05 10.18 -31.53
CA PRO A 195 -37.76 9.78 -32.08
C PRO A 195 -36.63 10.74 -31.70
N PHE A 196 -35.59 10.21 -31.04
CA PHE A 196 -34.28 10.85 -30.98
C PHE A 196 -33.62 10.84 -32.36
N LYS A 197 -33.11 11.99 -32.82
CA LYS A 197 -32.22 12.05 -33.98
C LYS A 197 -30.82 11.59 -33.57
N GLN A 198 -30.26 10.68 -34.35
CA GLN A 198 -28.88 10.22 -34.19
C GLN A 198 -27.94 11.18 -34.93
N GLU A 199 -27.34 12.13 -34.20
CA GLU A 199 -26.34 13.04 -34.78
C GLU A 199 -25.01 12.31 -35.03
N LYS A 200 -24.33 12.70 -36.11
CA LYS A 200 -23.03 12.12 -36.49
C LYS A 200 -21.92 12.76 -35.66
N SER A 201 -21.00 11.94 -35.16
CA SER A 201 -19.79 12.43 -34.51
C SER A 201 -19.00 13.35 -35.45
N THR A 202 -18.75 14.56 -34.97
CA THR A 202 -18.00 15.61 -35.67
C THR A 202 -16.61 15.72 -35.02
N PRO A 203 -15.50 15.85 -35.79
CA PRO A 203 -14.15 15.83 -35.21
C PRO A 203 -13.91 16.96 -34.20
N LEU A 204 -13.17 16.66 -33.13
CA LEU A 204 -12.97 17.50 -31.93
C LEU A 204 -12.69 18.99 -32.22
N ILE A 205 -11.88 19.25 -33.24
CA ILE A 205 -11.47 20.61 -33.66
C ILE A 205 -12.70 21.49 -33.97
N GLN A 206 -13.74 20.92 -34.58
CA GLN A 206 -14.97 21.63 -34.90
C GLN A 206 -15.72 22.06 -33.64
N THR A 207 -15.77 21.19 -32.63
CA THR A 207 -16.44 21.44 -31.34
C THR A 207 -15.76 22.58 -30.59
N GLN A 208 -14.42 22.59 -30.55
CA GLN A 208 -13.63 23.60 -29.87
C GLN A 208 -13.76 24.99 -30.53
N ILE A 209 -13.82 25.04 -31.87
CA ILE A 209 -14.13 26.26 -32.64
C ILE A 209 -15.58 26.73 -32.38
N THR A 210 -16.52 25.80 -32.24
CA THR A 210 -17.94 26.11 -32.00
C THR A 210 -18.13 26.70 -30.59
N MET A 211 -17.53 26.10 -29.56
CA MET A 211 -17.56 26.63 -28.19
C MET A 211 -16.98 28.04 -28.09
N ASN A 212 -15.86 28.33 -28.78
CA ASN A 212 -15.29 29.68 -28.81
C ASN A 212 -16.24 30.71 -29.43
N LYS A 213 -16.94 30.38 -30.53
CA LYS A 213 -17.97 31.27 -31.10
C LYS A 213 -19.16 31.45 -30.15
N THR A 214 -19.67 30.36 -29.59
CA THR A 214 -20.81 30.42 -28.66
C THR A 214 -20.48 31.25 -27.40
N GLY A 215 -19.27 31.12 -26.85
CA GLY A 215 -18.82 31.94 -25.72
C GLY A 215 -18.71 33.43 -26.07
N GLN A 216 -18.20 33.77 -27.26
CA GLN A 216 -18.16 35.15 -27.75
C GLN A 216 -19.56 35.74 -27.99
N ASP A 217 -20.48 34.98 -28.60
CA ASP A 217 -21.87 35.41 -28.81
C ASP A 217 -22.65 35.56 -27.48
N ILE A 218 -22.38 34.71 -26.48
CA ILE A 218 -22.95 34.84 -25.13
C ILE A 218 -22.40 36.07 -24.41
N GLY A 219 -21.07 36.26 -24.39
CA GLY A 219 -20.43 37.43 -23.79
C GLY A 219 -20.90 38.74 -24.41
N LYS A 220 -21.06 38.75 -25.74
CA LYS A 220 -21.66 39.87 -26.49
C LYS A 220 -23.11 40.12 -26.05
N ARG A 221 -23.97 39.10 -26.01
CA ARG A 221 -25.38 39.26 -25.58
C ARG A 221 -25.52 39.77 -24.15
N LEU A 222 -24.67 39.31 -23.22
CA LEU A 222 -24.68 39.75 -21.81
C LEU A 222 -24.18 41.20 -21.63
N PHE A 223 -23.36 41.69 -22.55
CA PHE A 223 -22.98 43.11 -22.64
C PHE A 223 -24.10 43.94 -23.28
N GLU A 224 -24.70 43.46 -24.38
CA GLU A 224 -25.82 44.10 -25.09
C GLU A 224 -27.10 44.17 -24.24
N SER A 225 -27.33 43.23 -23.32
CA SER A 225 -28.43 43.28 -22.33
C SER A 225 -28.19 44.26 -21.17
N GLY A 226 -27.05 44.96 -21.15
CA GLY A 226 -26.69 45.92 -20.10
C GLY A 226 -26.37 45.29 -18.74
N THR A 227 -26.25 43.95 -18.68
CA THR A 227 -26.00 43.20 -17.44
C THR A 227 -24.61 43.47 -16.86
N TYR A 228 -23.63 43.79 -17.71
CA TYR A 228 -22.29 44.23 -17.31
C TYR A 228 -21.88 45.52 -18.02
N LYS A 229 -21.24 46.43 -17.27
CA LYS A 229 -20.79 47.75 -17.76
C LYS A 229 -19.30 47.84 -18.09
N ASP A 230 -18.51 46.80 -17.80
CA ASP A 230 -17.07 46.76 -18.10
C ASP A 230 -16.78 45.72 -19.20
N PRO A 231 -16.41 46.14 -20.43
CA PRO A 231 -16.14 45.21 -21.53
C PRO A 231 -14.87 44.37 -21.31
N ARG A 232 -14.02 44.67 -20.31
CA ARG A 232 -12.80 43.90 -20.02
C ARG A 232 -13.09 42.51 -19.44
N LEU A 233 -14.28 42.29 -18.89
CA LEU A 233 -14.73 40.98 -18.41
C LEU A 233 -15.04 39.98 -19.55
N ILE A 234 -15.11 40.44 -20.80
CA ILE A 234 -15.56 39.61 -21.94
C ILE A 234 -14.48 38.62 -22.42
N TYR A 235 -13.21 38.82 -22.04
CA TYR A 235 -12.08 38.04 -22.56
C TYR A 235 -11.82 36.70 -21.85
N ASP A 236 -12.42 36.47 -20.67
CA ASP A 236 -12.35 35.17 -20.00
C ASP A 236 -13.53 34.29 -20.44
N VAL A 237 -13.33 33.58 -21.55
CA VAL A 237 -14.32 32.67 -22.13
C VAL A 237 -14.67 31.52 -21.18
N ASN A 238 -13.71 31.06 -20.35
CA ASN A 238 -13.97 29.99 -19.37
C ASN A 238 -14.93 30.47 -18.29
N LYS A 239 -14.72 31.70 -17.77
CA LYS A 239 -15.59 32.31 -16.77
C LYS A 239 -16.98 32.66 -17.31
N LEU A 240 -17.08 33.10 -18.56
CA LEU A 240 -18.38 33.30 -19.22
C LEU A 240 -19.15 31.99 -19.43
N ILE A 241 -18.45 30.90 -19.79
CA ILE A 241 -19.03 29.55 -19.88
C ILE A 241 -19.54 29.11 -18.50
N TYR A 242 -18.74 29.29 -17.45
CA TYR A 242 -19.13 28.92 -16.07
C TYR A 242 -20.40 29.65 -15.60
N ILE A 243 -20.47 30.97 -15.79
CA ILE A 243 -21.66 31.78 -15.48
C ILE A 243 -22.90 31.34 -16.28
N TYR A 244 -22.74 30.99 -17.56
CA TYR A 244 -23.85 30.50 -18.38
C TYR A 244 -24.36 29.11 -17.93
N ILE A 245 -23.47 28.25 -17.41
CA ILE A 245 -23.82 26.92 -16.88
C ILE A 245 -24.56 27.04 -15.54
N GLU A 246 -24.13 27.93 -14.65
CA GLU A 246 -24.81 28.22 -13.37
C GLU A 246 -26.28 28.66 -13.59
N ILE A 247 -26.54 29.43 -14.67
CA ILE A 247 -27.89 29.84 -15.09
C ILE A 247 -28.70 28.68 -15.71
N LYS A 248 -28.04 27.62 -16.18
CA LYS A 248 -28.64 26.52 -16.95
C LYS A 248 -28.94 25.26 -16.12
N GLY A 249 -28.15 24.97 -15.10
CA GLY A 249 -28.28 23.77 -14.25
C GLY A 249 -27.96 22.44 -14.95
N GLU A 250 -27.52 22.46 -16.21
CA GLU A 250 -27.08 21.26 -16.94
C GLU A 250 -25.69 20.81 -16.43
N ASN A 251 -25.47 19.51 -16.25
CA ASN A 251 -24.14 18.98 -15.86
C ASN A 251 -23.13 19.24 -16.99
N MET A 252 -22.07 19.99 -16.71
CA MET A 252 -20.99 20.17 -17.68
C MET A 252 -20.00 19.00 -17.58
N THR A 253 -19.59 18.46 -18.72
CA THR A 253 -18.36 17.65 -18.82
C THR A 253 -17.44 18.28 -19.85
N SER A 254 -16.17 18.43 -19.48
CA SER A 254 -15.09 18.87 -20.36
C SER A 254 -13.87 17.99 -20.14
N SER A 255 -12.95 17.94 -21.09
CA SER A 255 -11.69 17.23 -20.93
C SER A 255 -10.53 18.03 -21.52
N PHE A 256 -9.36 17.87 -20.92
CA PHE A 256 -8.11 18.49 -21.36
C PHE A 256 -6.95 17.51 -21.24
N LEU A 257 -5.92 17.74 -22.06
CA LEU A 257 -4.68 16.98 -22.08
C LEU A 257 -3.61 17.77 -21.34
N ILE A 258 -2.86 17.11 -20.44
CA ILE A 258 -1.73 17.71 -19.73
C ILE A 258 -0.45 16.94 -20.07
N SER A 259 0.49 17.64 -20.70
CA SER A 259 1.86 17.20 -20.92
C SER A 259 2.76 17.53 -19.72
N PRO A 260 3.90 16.85 -19.55
CA PRO A 260 4.96 17.32 -18.65
C PRO A 260 5.43 18.74 -19.03
N SER A 261 5.69 19.56 -18.02
CA SER A 261 6.18 20.95 -18.17
C SER A 261 7.59 21.02 -18.75
N ILE A 262 8.40 19.99 -18.47
CA ILE A 262 9.69 19.71 -19.11
C ILE A 262 9.63 18.22 -19.48
N PRO A 263 9.75 17.83 -20.76
CA PRO A 263 9.82 16.42 -21.13
C PRO A 263 11.13 15.82 -20.58
N THR A 264 11.00 14.71 -19.85
CA THR A 264 12.12 14.04 -19.16
C THR A 264 12.18 12.55 -19.46
N GLY A 265 11.11 11.97 -20.01
CA GLY A 265 11.07 10.58 -20.43
C GLY A 265 12.00 10.27 -21.60
N ASN A 266 12.09 11.17 -22.60
CA ASN A 266 13.04 11.06 -23.73
C ASN A 266 12.95 9.73 -24.50
N ASN A 267 11.77 9.10 -24.56
CA ASN A 267 11.54 7.75 -25.10
C ASN A 267 12.37 6.65 -24.42
N ARG A 268 12.76 6.85 -23.15
CA ARG A 268 13.45 5.83 -22.34
C ARG A 268 12.53 4.64 -22.13
N ARG A 269 13.04 3.44 -22.36
CA ARG A 269 12.26 2.19 -22.29
C ARG A 269 12.59 1.45 -20.99
N ILE A 270 11.58 1.17 -20.19
CA ILE A 270 11.69 0.41 -18.93
C ILE A 270 11.00 -0.93 -19.13
N GLU A 271 11.75 -2.02 -19.21
CA GLU A 271 11.16 -3.36 -19.12
C GLU A 271 10.62 -3.58 -17.70
N LEU A 272 9.42 -4.13 -17.61
CA LEU A 272 8.74 -4.42 -16.37
C LEU A 272 9.34 -5.64 -15.65
N ALA A 273 9.29 -5.64 -14.32
CA ALA A 273 9.51 -6.84 -13.54
C ALA A 273 8.34 -7.82 -13.77
N GLY A 274 8.56 -9.12 -13.63
CA GLY A 274 7.47 -10.10 -13.51
C GLY A 274 6.50 -9.73 -12.40
N MET A 275 7.00 -9.18 -11.29
CA MET A 275 6.18 -8.62 -10.20
C MET A 275 5.22 -7.51 -10.65
N ASP A 276 5.54 -6.74 -11.71
CA ASP A 276 4.63 -5.73 -12.26
C ASP A 276 3.54 -6.34 -13.17
N LEU A 277 3.67 -7.59 -13.63
CA LEU A 277 2.82 -8.17 -14.71
C LEU A 277 1.42 -8.60 -14.26
N TRP A 278 0.83 -7.90 -13.28
CA TRP A 278 -0.60 -7.99 -12.99
C TRP A 278 -1.41 -7.17 -14.02
N ILE A 279 -1.27 -7.52 -15.30
CA ILE A 279 -1.71 -6.74 -16.47
C ILE A 279 -3.21 -6.46 -16.58
N LEU A 280 -4.05 -7.13 -15.76
CA LEU A 280 -5.49 -6.91 -15.64
C LEU A 280 -5.90 -6.04 -14.45
N ALA A 281 -4.97 -5.60 -13.61
CA ALA A 281 -5.32 -4.77 -12.47
C ALA A 281 -5.21 -3.27 -12.81
N HIS A 282 -6.13 -2.49 -12.26
CA HIS A 282 -5.99 -1.05 -12.09
C HIS A 282 -6.35 -0.69 -10.64
N ILE A 283 -5.81 0.41 -10.13
CA ILE A 283 -6.10 0.93 -8.80
C ILE A 283 -7.04 2.13 -8.98
N ASN A 284 -8.31 1.94 -8.61
CA ASN A 284 -9.34 2.97 -8.66
C ASN A 284 -9.49 3.62 -7.27
N ASN A 285 -9.18 4.91 -7.21
CA ASN A 285 -9.16 5.73 -6.00
C ASN A 285 -9.96 7.03 -6.21
N ILE A 286 -10.58 7.56 -5.15
CA ILE A 286 -11.21 8.88 -5.15
C ILE A 286 -10.82 9.61 -3.86
N PHE A 287 -10.35 10.85 -4.00
CA PHE A 287 -10.03 11.76 -2.90
C PHE A 287 -11.06 12.90 -2.91
N VAL A 288 -11.71 13.18 -1.77
CA VAL A 288 -12.84 14.11 -1.67
C VAL A 288 -12.55 15.22 -0.66
N TYR A 289 -12.60 16.45 -1.14
CA TYR A 289 -12.17 17.67 -0.47
C TYR A 289 -13.36 18.58 -0.12
N PRO A 290 -13.27 19.37 0.97
CA PRO A 290 -14.38 20.19 1.46
C PRO A 290 -14.61 21.51 0.70
N ALA A 291 -13.77 21.85 -0.28
CA ALA A 291 -13.77 23.14 -0.98
C ALA A 291 -13.00 23.07 -2.32
N GLU A 292 -12.85 24.23 -2.96
CA GLU A 292 -12.37 24.43 -4.34
C GLU A 292 -10.96 23.88 -4.65
N ILE A 293 -10.88 23.00 -5.65
CA ILE A 293 -9.63 22.75 -6.39
C ILE A 293 -9.51 23.76 -7.52
N LYS A 294 -8.53 24.67 -7.42
CA LYS A 294 -8.23 25.67 -8.45
C LYS A 294 -7.66 25.00 -9.69
N ILE A 295 -8.48 24.90 -10.74
CA ILE A 295 -8.20 24.13 -11.95
C ILE A 295 -6.84 24.47 -12.59
N ASP A 296 -6.46 25.74 -12.70
CA ASP A 296 -5.21 26.12 -13.37
C ASP A 296 -3.96 25.84 -12.50
N GLN A 297 -4.09 25.97 -11.18
CA GLN A 297 -3.07 25.55 -10.21
C GLN A 297 -2.91 24.01 -10.21
N PHE A 298 -4.00 23.26 -10.40
CA PHE A 298 -3.96 21.81 -10.61
C PHE A 298 -3.28 21.42 -11.93
N LYS A 299 -3.56 22.13 -13.04
CA LYS A 299 -2.90 21.92 -14.33
C LYS A 299 -1.38 22.13 -14.23
N GLU A 300 -0.94 23.22 -13.60
CA GLU A 300 0.49 23.50 -13.37
C GLU A 300 1.13 22.40 -12.51
N ALA A 301 0.52 22.08 -11.37
CA ALA A 301 1.01 21.06 -10.45
C ALA A 301 1.17 19.68 -11.11
N LEU A 302 0.19 19.27 -11.94
CA LEU A 302 0.25 18.01 -12.67
C LEU A 302 1.28 18.03 -13.79
N SER A 303 1.40 19.13 -14.53
CA SER A 303 2.43 19.29 -15.55
C SER A 303 3.85 19.21 -14.95
N ARG A 304 4.06 19.82 -13.77
CA ARG A 304 5.29 19.66 -12.97
C ARG A 304 5.46 18.23 -12.47
N THR A 305 4.40 17.61 -11.95
CA THR A 305 4.43 16.22 -11.44
C THR A 305 4.88 15.25 -12.53
N LEU A 306 4.31 15.33 -13.74
CA LEU A 306 4.68 14.47 -14.87
C LEU A 306 6.13 14.68 -15.34
N SER A 307 6.72 15.85 -15.09
CA SER A 307 8.14 16.12 -15.39
C SER A 307 9.08 15.42 -14.40
N LEU A 308 8.62 15.20 -13.16
CA LEU A 308 9.31 14.40 -12.13
C LEU A 308 8.92 12.90 -12.21
N TRP A 309 7.75 12.58 -12.78
CA TRP A 309 7.19 11.23 -12.94
C TRP A 309 6.98 10.83 -14.42
N PRO A 310 7.99 10.92 -15.31
CA PRO A 310 7.84 10.67 -16.75
C PRO A 310 7.36 9.26 -17.12
N LEU A 311 7.50 8.26 -16.25
CA LEU A 311 6.94 6.92 -16.46
C LEU A 311 5.40 6.96 -16.57
N VAL A 312 4.75 7.88 -15.85
CA VAL A 312 3.28 8.06 -15.82
C VAL A 312 2.77 8.66 -17.13
N ALA A 313 3.59 9.46 -17.82
CA ALA A 313 3.35 9.97 -19.17
C ALA A 313 3.68 8.95 -20.28
N GLY A 314 4.18 7.77 -19.90
CA GLY A 314 4.58 6.72 -20.83
C GLY A 314 3.42 5.95 -21.46
N ARG A 315 3.74 4.90 -22.23
CA ARG A 315 2.79 3.97 -22.85
C ARG A 315 3.33 2.54 -22.81
N THR A 316 2.44 1.56 -22.65
CA THR A 316 2.78 0.13 -22.63
C THR A 316 3.05 -0.38 -24.05
N ILE A 317 4.14 -1.13 -24.21
CA ILE A 317 4.53 -1.84 -25.43
C ILE A 317 4.77 -3.30 -25.06
N LEU A 318 4.20 -4.23 -25.84
CA LEU A 318 4.58 -5.64 -25.82
C LEU A 318 5.56 -5.91 -26.96
N GLU A 319 6.84 -6.07 -26.63
CA GLU A 319 7.90 -6.33 -27.61
C GLU A 319 8.14 -7.84 -27.78
N ASN A 320 8.20 -8.29 -29.04
CA ASN A 320 8.45 -9.68 -29.45
C ASN A 320 7.54 -10.72 -28.78
N ASP A 321 6.29 -10.34 -28.47
CA ASP A 321 5.28 -11.12 -27.73
C ASP A 321 5.76 -11.64 -26.35
N GLN A 322 6.78 -11.00 -25.75
CA GLN A 322 7.48 -11.52 -24.57
C GLN A 322 7.89 -10.47 -23.54
N HIS A 323 8.27 -9.26 -23.96
CA HIS A 323 8.76 -8.21 -23.07
C HIS A 323 7.72 -7.09 -22.92
N TYR A 324 7.14 -6.96 -21.73
CA TYR A 324 6.29 -5.82 -21.40
C TYR A 324 7.17 -4.65 -21.00
N ILE A 325 7.04 -3.54 -21.71
CA ILE A 325 7.87 -2.34 -21.60
C ILE A 325 6.97 -1.13 -21.41
N ILE A 326 7.33 -0.20 -20.52
CA ILE A 326 6.81 1.17 -20.56
C ILE A 326 7.82 2.04 -21.31
N GLU A 327 7.39 2.64 -22.41
CA GLU A 327 8.15 3.67 -23.11
C GLU A 327 7.78 5.05 -22.56
N MET A 328 8.76 5.77 -22.05
CA MET A 328 8.62 7.09 -21.42
C MET A 328 8.56 8.18 -22.50
N CYS A 329 7.49 8.16 -23.28
CA CYS A 329 7.29 9.00 -24.48
C CYS A 329 6.81 10.44 -24.21
N ASP A 330 6.81 10.90 -22.95
CA ASP A 330 6.35 12.24 -22.52
C ASP A 330 4.94 12.62 -23.03
N ASN A 331 4.10 11.62 -23.34
CA ASN A 331 2.79 11.81 -23.94
C ASN A 331 1.81 12.39 -22.92
N PRO A 332 0.93 13.33 -23.31
CA PRO A 332 -0.05 13.88 -22.39
C PRO A 332 -1.00 12.81 -21.85
N ILE A 333 -1.47 13.05 -20.63
CA ILE A 333 -2.53 12.27 -19.99
C ILE A 333 -3.85 13.04 -20.02
N PRO A 334 -5.01 12.36 -20.10
CA PRO A 334 -6.31 13.00 -20.06
C PRO A 334 -6.72 13.34 -18.63
N VAL A 335 -7.29 14.53 -18.46
CA VAL A 335 -8.02 14.92 -17.26
C VAL A 335 -9.42 15.36 -17.67
N THR A 336 -10.44 14.74 -17.07
CA THR A 336 -11.84 15.12 -17.24
C THR A 336 -12.27 16.03 -16.09
N LEU A 337 -13.02 17.09 -16.40
CA LEU A 337 -13.63 18.00 -15.44
C LEU A 337 -15.15 17.95 -15.60
N VAL A 338 -15.83 17.55 -14.52
CA VAL A 338 -17.29 17.49 -14.41
C VAL A 338 -17.77 18.56 -13.42
N VAL A 339 -18.75 19.35 -13.83
CA VAL A 339 -19.53 20.21 -12.92
C VAL A 339 -20.88 19.54 -12.71
N ASN A 340 -21.12 19.04 -11.49
CA ASN A 340 -22.30 18.27 -11.12
C ASN A 340 -23.28 19.14 -10.34
N ASN A 341 -24.44 19.42 -10.96
CA ASN A 341 -25.53 20.20 -10.38
C ASN A 341 -26.61 19.31 -9.73
N ASP A 342 -26.71 18.04 -10.12
CA ASP A 342 -27.73 17.10 -9.63
C ASP A 342 -27.50 16.68 -8.16
N LEU A 343 -26.23 16.48 -7.78
CA LEU A 343 -25.85 16.03 -6.45
C LEU A 343 -25.88 17.17 -5.44
N LYS A 344 -26.43 16.88 -4.26
CA LYS A 344 -26.48 17.81 -3.12
C LYS A 344 -25.15 17.89 -2.37
N GLU A 345 -24.53 16.72 -2.21
CA GLU A 345 -23.29 16.49 -1.48
C GLU A 345 -22.67 15.17 -1.98
N TRP A 346 -21.48 14.85 -1.48
CA TRP A 346 -20.81 13.58 -1.75
C TRP A 346 -21.72 12.38 -1.38
N PRO A 347 -22.08 11.49 -2.33
CA PRO A 347 -23.21 10.57 -2.15
C PRO A 347 -22.84 9.22 -1.52
N LEU A 348 -21.60 9.04 -1.06
CA LEU A 348 -21.15 7.84 -0.35
C LEU A 348 -20.87 8.18 1.12
N ASP A 349 -21.04 7.19 2.01
CA ASP A 349 -20.84 7.32 3.45
C ASP A 349 -19.34 7.43 3.85
N SER A 350 -18.98 7.19 5.12
CA SER A 350 -17.57 7.23 5.56
C SER A 350 -16.77 5.95 5.25
N ASN A 351 -17.31 4.97 4.51
CA ASN A 351 -16.61 3.71 4.19
C ASN A 351 -15.51 3.93 3.13
N VAL A 352 -14.26 3.68 3.53
CA VAL A 352 -13.08 3.80 2.64
C VAL A 352 -13.14 2.80 1.48
N ILE A 353 -13.72 1.62 1.70
CA ILE A 353 -13.89 0.60 0.66
C ILE A 353 -15.32 0.65 0.16
N VAL A 354 -15.48 0.73 -1.16
CA VAL A 354 -16.76 0.77 -1.86
C VAL A 354 -16.91 -0.49 -2.72
N GLU A 355 -18.07 -1.14 -2.66
CA GLU A 355 -18.31 -2.35 -3.46
C GLU A 355 -18.31 -2.08 -4.96
N VAL A 356 -17.98 -3.14 -5.72
CA VAL A 356 -17.90 -3.11 -7.18
C VAL A 356 -19.27 -2.88 -7.83
N ASP A 357 -20.36 -3.29 -7.19
CA ASP A 357 -21.73 -3.08 -7.68
C ASP A 357 -22.31 -1.68 -7.35
N ASN A 358 -21.56 -0.84 -6.63
CA ASN A 358 -21.95 0.54 -6.37
C ASN A 358 -21.88 1.39 -7.65
N LYS A 359 -23.05 1.61 -8.26
CA LYS A 359 -23.20 2.33 -9.53
C LYS A 359 -22.82 3.81 -9.49
N LEU A 360 -22.61 4.40 -8.31
CA LEU A 360 -22.21 5.81 -8.18
C LEU A 360 -20.69 5.97 -8.24
N PHE A 361 -19.92 5.05 -7.65
CA PHE A 361 -18.45 5.16 -7.58
C PHE A 361 -17.78 5.30 -8.97
N PRO A 362 -18.10 4.49 -10.00
CA PRO A 362 -17.55 4.67 -11.35
C PRO A 362 -17.90 6.02 -12.01
N THR A 363 -18.96 6.72 -11.59
CA THR A 363 -19.30 8.04 -12.19
C THR A 363 -18.25 9.11 -11.89
N PHE A 364 -17.48 8.95 -10.82
CA PHE A 364 -16.41 9.85 -10.38
C PHE A 364 -15.01 9.48 -10.89
N ILE A 365 -14.88 8.36 -11.62
CA ILE A 365 -13.62 7.90 -12.22
C ILE A 365 -13.77 7.86 -13.76
N ASP A 366 -12.66 7.99 -14.49
CA ASP A 366 -12.55 7.51 -15.87
C ASP A 366 -11.54 6.37 -15.85
N GLU A 367 -11.97 5.13 -16.13
CA GLU A 367 -11.14 3.94 -15.96
C GLU A 367 -10.10 3.78 -17.09
N VAL A 368 -8.90 3.28 -16.74
CA VAL A 368 -7.90 2.88 -17.75
C VAL A 368 -8.41 1.66 -18.51
N HIS A 369 -8.53 1.76 -19.83
CA HIS A 369 -9.14 0.73 -20.68
C HIS A 369 -8.19 -0.44 -20.90
N LEU A 370 -8.21 -1.41 -19.97
CA LEU A 370 -7.34 -2.59 -20.00
C LEU A 370 -7.39 -3.36 -21.35
N THR A 371 -8.54 -3.36 -22.04
CA THR A 371 -8.73 -3.98 -23.36
C THR A 371 -7.84 -3.42 -24.46
N GLU A 372 -7.46 -2.14 -24.37
CA GLU A 372 -6.62 -1.48 -25.39
C GLU A 372 -5.17 -1.99 -25.33
N PHE A 373 -4.65 -2.35 -24.15
CA PHE A 373 -3.32 -2.94 -24.04
C PHE A 373 -3.22 -4.31 -24.75
N PHE A 374 -4.24 -5.17 -24.65
CA PHE A 374 -4.27 -6.46 -25.39
C PHE A 374 -4.44 -6.29 -26.90
N LYS A 375 -4.95 -5.15 -27.35
CA LYS A 375 -5.03 -4.77 -28.77
C LYS A 375 -3.71 -4.15 -29.28
N ASN A 376 -2.66 -4.12 -28.45
CA ASN A 376 -1.40 -3.40 -28.66
C ASN A 376 -1.63 -1.92 -29.04
N SER A 377 -2.69 -1.32 -28.50
CA SER A 377 -3.06 0.08 -28.72
C SER A 377 -2.17 0.98 -27.86
N SER A 378 -1.01 1.36 -28.41
CA SER A 378 0.01 2.20 -27.75
C SER A 378 -0.44 3.62 -27.39
N ASN A 379 -1.74 3.93 -27.54
CA ASN A 379 -2.33 5.23 -27.24
C ASN A 379 -2.93 5.32 -25.81
N GLU A 380 -3.34 4.19 -25.22
CA GLU A 380 -4.04 4.18 -23.92
C GLU A 380 -3.09 4.66 -22.79
N PRO A 381 -3.43 5.72 -22.04
CA PRO A 381 -2.59 6.27 -20.99
C PRO A 381 -2.56 5.36 -19.75
N LEU A 382 -1.44 5.37 -19.04
CA LEU A 382 -1.24 4.53 -17.84
C LEU A 382 -1.94 5.09 -16.58
N ILE A 383 -2.46 6.31 -16.67
CA ILE A 383 -3.27 6.96 -15.65
C ILE A 383 -4.39 7.76 -16.32
N ARG A 384 -5.54 7.86 -15.64
CA ARG A 384 -6.64 8.77 -15.97
C ARG A 384 -7.09 9.48 -14.71
N LEU A 385 -7.36 10.78 -14.83
CA LEU A 385 -7.75 11.63 -13.71
C LEU A 385 -9.09 12.32 -14.00
N LYS A 386 -9.91 12.48 -12.97
CA LYS A 386 -11.23 13.09 -13.07
C LYS A 386 -11.48 14.01 -11.89
N LEU A 387 -11.78 15.27 -12.17
CA LEU A 387 -12.20 16.26 -11.19
C LEU A 387 -13.72 16.43 -11.30
N THR A 388 -14.45 16.14 -10.23
CA THR A 388 -15.89 16.39 -10.15
C THR A 388 -16.18 17.40 -9.06
N HIS A 389 -16.71 18.56 -9.44
CA HIS A 389 -17.24 19.57 -8.52
C HIS A 389 -18.71 19.27 -8.24
N ILE A 390 -19.07 19.12 -6.96
CA ILE A 390 -20.47 18.99 -6.51
C ILE A 390 -20.91 20.38 -6.09
N VAL A 391 -21.68 21.06 -6.96
CA VAL A 391 -21.94 22.50 -6.86
C VAL A 391 -22.71 22.86 -5.58
N GLN A 392 -23.67 22.03 -5.17
CA GLN A 392 -24.54 22.32 -4.02
C GLN A 392 -23.83 22.24 -2.65
N SER A 393 -22.81 21.39 -2.50
CA SER A 393 -21.99 21.30 -1.28
C SER A 393 -20.65 22.04 -1.38
N ASN A 394 -20.27 22.47 -2.60
CA ASN A 394 -18.95 22.93 -2.98
C ASN A 394 -17.80 21.92 -2.73
N GLU A 395 -18.13 20.63 -2.60
CA GLU A 395 -17.14 19.57 -2.47
C GLU A 395 -16.51 19.25 -3.83
N TRP A 396 -15.25 18.81 -3.80
CA TRP A 396 -14.52 18.38 -4.99
C TRP A 396 -14.06 16.94 -4.83
N ALA A 397 -14.20 16.12 -5.87
CA ALA A 397 -13.68 14.76 -5.92
C ALA A 397 -12.62 14.63 -7.01
N LEU A 398 -11.44 14.12 -6.66
CA LEU A 398 -10.38 13.69 -7.57
C LEU A 398 -10.42 12.18 -7.68
N GLY A 399 -11.04 11.67 -8.75
CA GLY A 399 -10.94 10.29 -9.18
C GLY A 399 -9.62 10.01 -9.89
N ILE A 400 -8.99 8.89 -9.57
CA ILE A 400 -7.76 8.39 -10.17
C ILE A 400 -7.98 6.93 -10.56
N SER A 401 -7.78 6.60 -11.84
CA SER A 401 -7.58 5.22 -12.30
C SER A 401 -6.12 5.07 -12.72
N TRP A 402 -5.42 4.12 -12.08
CA TRP A 402 -3.97 3.91 -12.20
C TRP A 402 -3.69 2.48 -12.68
N TYR A 403 -2.99 2.32 -13.81
CA TYR A 403 -2.66 1.01 -14.35
C TYR A 403 -1.69 0.27 -13.41
N HIS A 404 -2.07 -0.89 -12.86
CA HIS A 404 -1.32 -1.53 -11.78
C HIS A 404 0.13 -1.92 -12.16
N PRO A 405 0.46 -2.30 -13.41
CA PRO A 405 1.85 -2.50 -13.84
C PRO A 405 2.74 -1.25 -13.84
N LEU A 406 2.18 -0.05 -13.72
CA LEU A 406 2.94 1.20 -13.50
C LEU A 406 3.59 1.20 -12.10
N GLY A 407 2.90 0.62 -11.11
CA GLY A 407 3.36 0.43 -9.74
C GLY A 407 2.20 0.15 -8.80
N ASP A 408 2.49 -0.25 -7.55
CA ASP A 408 1.46 -0.57 -6.57
C ASP A 408 0.83 0.67 -5.89
N ALA A 409 0.00 0.44 -4.86
CA ALA A 409 -0.70 1.49 -4.14
C ALA A 409 0.24 2.53 -3.48
N ALA A 410 1.46 2.16 -3.09
CA ALA A 410 2.46 3.10 -2.57
C ALA A 410 2.94 4.04 -3.68
N ALA A 411 3.28 3.50 -4.86
CA ALA A 411 3.68 4.29 -6.03
C ALA A 411 2.57 5.27 -6.46
N CYS A 412 1.32 4.81 -6.51
CA CYS A 412 0.15 5.63 -6.81
C CYS A 412 -0.06 6.77 -5.77
N LEU A 413 0.15 6.50 -4.47
CA LEU A 413 0.05 7.50 -3.42
C LEU A 413 1.23 8.49 -3.41
N HIS A 414 2.46 8.04 -3.72
CA HIS A 414 3.63 8.93 -3.85
C HIS A 414 3.51 9.88 -5.05
N PHE A 415 2.95 9.41 -6.18
CA PHE A 415 2.57 10.28 -7.30
C PHE A 415 1.51 11.31 -6.88
N SER A 416 0.44 10.83 -6.23
CA SER A 416 -0.67 11.68 -5.77
C SER A 416 -0.22 12.71 -4.73
N SER A 417 0.74 12.35 -3.88
CA SER A 417 1.34 13.27 -2.90
C SER A 417 2.28 14.29 -3.56
N THR A 418 3.05 13.89 -4.56
CA THR A 418 3.83 14.84 -5.39
C THR A 418 2.92 15.89 -6.01
N LEU A 419 1.78 15.47 -6.57
CA LEU A 419 0.76 16.35 -7.14
C LEU A 419 0.16 17.30 -6.10
N SER A 420 -0.26 16.78 -4.94
CA SER A 420 -0.77 17.58 -3.82
C SER A 420 0.24 18.64 -3.36
N ARG A 421 1.53 18.30 -3.33
CA ARG A 421 2.61 19.18 -2.85
C ARG A 421 3.00 20.24 -3.87
N PHE A 422 3.15 19.89 -5.14
CA PHE A 422 3.36 20.91 -6.19
C PHE A 422 2.15 21.84 -6.33
N TYR A 423 0.92 21.37 -6.10
CA TYR A 423 -0.27 22.24 -6.01
C TYR A 423 -0.11 23.25 -4.87
N GLN A 424 0.36 22.81 -3.71
CA GLN A 424 0.66 23.67 -2.55
C GLN A 424 1.99 24.44 -2.66
N GLN A 425 2.65 24.44 -3.83
CA GLN A 425 3.95 25.08 -4.07
C GLN A 425 5.09 24.56 -3.16
N MET A 426 4.95 23.32 -2.66
CA MET A 426 5.96 22.61 -1.87
C MET A 426 6.79 21.64 -2.72
N GLU A 427 8.04 21.43 -2.31
CA GLU A 427 8.91 20.38 -2.86
C GLU A 427 8.40 18.96 -2.53
N PRO A 428 8.67 17.94 -3.37
CA PRO A 428 8.23 16.56 -3.15
C PRO A 428 8.83 15.96 -1.87
N ILE A 429 8.17 14.93 -1.33
CA ILE A 429 8.70 14.13 -0.22
C ILE A 429 9.83 13.24 -0.77
N GLN A 430 10.89 13.05 0.01
CA GLN A 430 11.98 12.12 -0.32
C GLN A 430 11.62 10.67 0.07
N PRO A 431 12.22 9.65 -0.57
CA PRO A 431 13.07 9.74 -1.75
C PRO A 431 12.28 10.08 -3.04
N LEU A 432 12.95 10.71 -4.00
CA LEU A 432 12.43 10.92 -5.35
C LEU A 432 12.14 9.59 -6.07
N PRO A 433 11.23 9.58 -7.08
CA PRO A 433 10.89 8.37 -7.83
C PRO A 433 12.07 7.79 -8.60
N ILE A 434 12.24 6.46 -8.49
CA ILE A 434 13.19 5.62 -9.22
C ILE A 434 12.36 4.69 -10.13
N PHE A 435 12.61 4.67 -11.43
CA PHE A 435 11.77 3.90 -12.37
C PHE A 435 12.43 2.58 -12.79
N GLU A 436 13.73 2.49 -12.59
CA GLU A 436 14.60 1.37 -12.88
C GLU A 436 14.11 0.08 -12.20
N ARG A 437 14.00 -1.00 -12.97
CA ARG A 437 13.63 -2.33 -12.48
C ARG A 437 14.87 -3.21 -12.36
N ARG A 438 14.95 -4.03 -11.32
CA ARG A 438 15.76 -5.24 -11.38
C ARG A 438 15.02 -6.24 -12.26
N LEU A 439 15.69 -6.70 -13.32
CA LEU A 439 15.25 -7.86 -14.09
C LEU A 439 15.90 -9.10 -13.48
N TRP A 440 15.07 -10.04 -13.06
CA TRP A 440 15.50 -11.24 -12.33
C TRP A 440 15.90 -12.35 -13.29
N ARG A 441 16.93 -13.11 -12.92
CA ARG A 441 17.46 -14.22 -13.72
C ARG A 441 16.93 -15.56 -13.20
N GLU A 442 16.76 -16.53 -14.09
CA GLU A 442 16.23 -17.86 -13.71
C GLU A 442 17.16 -18.59 -12.72
N ASP A 443 18.49 -18.35 -12.80
CA ASP A 443 19.49 -18.88 -11.87
C ASP A 443 19.55 -18.16 -10.50
N GLU A 444 18.74 -17.11 -10.30
CA GLU A 444 18.55 -16.45 -9.00
C GLU A 444 17.34 -17.01 -8.23
N SER A 445 16.53 -17.88 -8.85
CA SER A 445 15.36 -18.49 -8.21
C SER A 445 15.73 -19.67 -7.31
N ASP A 446 15.09 -19.78 -6.14
CA ASP A 446 15.23 -20.94 -5.26
C ASP A 446 13.86 -21.43 -4.74
N GLN A 447 13.47 -22.60 -5.23
CA GLN A 447 12.24 -23.30 -4.83
C GLN A 447 12.31 -23.90 -3.42
N SER A 448 13.46 -23.84 -2.73
CA SER A 448 13.58 -24.21 -1.31
C SER A 448 13.01 -23.15 -0.36
N VAL A 449 12.87 -21.90 -0.83
CA VAL A 449 12.39 -20.73 -0.05
C VAL A 449 10.86 -20.64 0.01
N LEU A 450 10.16 -21.66 -0.50
CA LEU A 450 8.73 -21.91 -0.31
C LEU A 450 8.35 -21.99 1.19
N PRO A 451 7.10 -21.69 1.60
CA PRO A 451 5.89 -21.56 0.78
C PRO A 451 5.67 -20.19 0.11
N ILE A 452 5.60 -20.19 -1.22
CA ILE A 452 4.91 -19.16 -2.01
C ILE A 452 3.41 -19.48 -2.01
N ALA A 453 2.57 -18.44 -1.89
CA ALA A 453 1.12 -18.53 -1.96
C ALA A 453 0.66 -19.21 -3.27
N LYS A 454 -0.13 -20.29 -3.18
CA LYS A 454 -0.46 -21.15 -4.35
C LYS A 454 -1.21 -20.42 -5.45
N GLN A 455 -1.81 -19.28 -5.14
CA GLN A 455 -2.44 -18.32 -6.04
C GLN A 455 -1.56 -17.99 -7.27
N PHE A 456 -0.22 -17.96 -7.13
CA PHE A 456 0.72 -17.76 -8.25
C PHE A 456 0.98 -19.02 -9.09
N LEU A 457 0.91 -20.20 -8.47
CA LEU A 457 1.17 -21.51 -9.10
C LEU A 457 -0.05 -22.00 -9.87
N ASP A 458 -1.22 -21.93 -9.24
CA ASP A 458 -2.52 -22.37 -9.75
C ASP A 458 -3.20 -21.28 -10.60
N ALA A 459 -2.40 -20.45 -11.29
CA ALA A 459 -2.86 -19.31 -12.08
C ALA A 459 -3.87 -19.72 -13.17
N GLN A 460 -4.91 -18.91 -13.34
CA GLN A 460 -6.10 -19.23 -14.12
C GLN A 460 -6.23 -18.38 -15.38
N PRO A 461 -6.93 -18.87 -16.43
CA PRO A 461 -7.39 -18.04 -17.54
C PRO A 461 -8.23 -16.86 -17.05
N LEU A 462 -8.23 -15.79 -17.83
CA LEU A 462 -8.85 -14.50 -17.46
C LEU A 462 -10.38 -14.64 -17.32
N GLU A 463 -10.95 -15.57 -18.07
CA GLU A 463 -12.36 -15.98 -18.09
C GLU A 463 -12.77 -16.66 -16.77
N GLU A 464 -11.89 -17.47 -16.18
CA GLU A 464 -12.17 -18.13 -14.90
C GLU A 464 -11.98 -17.15 -13.73
N VAL A 465 -10.94 -16.29 -13.77
CA VAL A 465 -10.77 -15.19 -12.81
C VAL A 465 -11.99 -14.26 -12.79
N SER A 466 -12.53 -13.94 -13.97
CA SER A 466 -13.77 -13.17 -14.12
C SER A 466 -14.97 -13.83 -13.44
N LYS A 467 -15.17 -15.15 -13.64
CA LYS A 467 -16.24 -15.92 -12.97
C LYS A 467 -16.06 -15.97 -11.45
N ILE A 468 -14.82 -16.06 -10.96
CA ILE A 468 -14.54 -16.09 -9.52
C ILE A 468 -14.97 -14.78 -8.86
N PHE A 469 -14.76 -13.62 -9.49
CA PHE A 469 -15.28 -12.35 -8.95
C PHE A 469 -16.80 -12.27 -8.93
N VAL A 470 -17.49 -12.79 -9.95
CA VAL A 470 -18.97 -12.86 -9.97
C VAL A 470 -19.50 -13.81 -8.90
N ASP A 471 -18.88 -14.97 -8.70
CA ASP A 471 -19.17 -15.92 -7.62
C ASP A 471 -18.97 -15.27 -6.22
N HIS A 472 -17.86 -14.57 -6.02
CA HIS A 472 -17.57 -13.81 -4.81
C HIS A 472 -18.59 -12.68 -4.55
N GLN A 473 -19.15 -12.07 -5.59
CA GLN A 473 -20.24 -11.08 -5.47
C GLN A 473 -21.59 -11.72 -5.11
N GLN A 474 -21.92 -12.87 -5.70
CA GLN A 474 -23.21 -13.53 -5.55
C GLN A 474 -23.35 -14.26 -4.21
N ASN A 475 -22.33 -14.99 -3.78
CA ASN A 475 -22.40 -15.94 -2.66
C ASN A 475 -21.88 -15.40 -1.32
N TYR A 476 -21.25 -14.23 -1.32
CA TYR A 476 -20.65 -13.62 -0.13
C TYR A 476 -21.14 -12.18 0.02
N ASP A 477 -21.09 -11.67 1.25
CA ASP A 477 -21.51 -10.34 1.64
C ASP A 477 -20.31 -9.56 2.21
N PRO A 478 -20.19 -8.24 1.94
CA PRO A 478 -19.15 -7.43 2.54
C PRO A 478 -19.44 -7.15 4.01
N VAL A 479 -18.39 -7.14 4.82
CA VAL A 479 -18.35 -6.74 6.22
C VAL A 479 -17.51 -5.48 6.34
N TYR A 480 -18.05 -4.44 6.94
CA TYR A 480 -17.31 -3.23 7.32
C TYR A 480 -17.24 -3.13 8.83
N LEU A 481 -16.07 -2.86 9.38
CA LEU A 481 -15.89 -2.53 10.80
C LEU A 481 -14.97 -1.32 10.96
N HIS A 482 -15.18 -0.60 12.06
CA HIS A 482 -14.45 0.58 12.50
C HIS A 482 -13.91 0.25 13.89
N PHE A 483 -12.60 0.40 14.08
CA PHE A 483 -11.92 0.32 15.36
C PHE A 483 -11.25 1.66 15.67
N SER A 484 -11.45 2.21 16.87
CA SER A 484 -10.72 3.41 17.29
C SER A 484 -9.28 3.10 17.68
N GLY A 485 -8.40 4.11 17.70
CA GLY A 485 -7.01 3.95 18.13
C GLY A 485 -6.87 3.37 19.54
N GLN A 486 -7.80 3.71 20.45
CA GLN A 486 -7.88 3.11 21.78
C GLN A 486 -8.22 1.61 21.74
N GLN A 487 -9.17 1.21 20.89
CA GLN A 487 -9.55 -0.20 20.74
C GLN A 487 -8.39 -1.03 20.16
N LEU A 488 -7.67 -0.46 19.19
CA LEU A 488 -6.50 -1.09 18.57
C LEU A 488 -5.31 -1.19 19.53
N ALA A 489 -5.07 -0.18 20.38
CA ALA A 489 -4.09 -0.25 21.46
C ALA A 489 -4.44 -1.33 22.51
N THR A 490 -5.73 -1.50 22.84
CA THR A 490 -6.18 -2.62 23.71
C THR A 490 -5.90 -3.97 23.04
N LEU A 491 -6.25 -4.16 21.76
CA LEU A 491 -5.97 -5.41 21.03
C LEU A 491 -4.48 -5.71 20.94
N GLN A 492 -3.64 -4.71 20.65
CA GLN A 492 -2.18 -4.84 20.64
C GLN A 492 -1.66 -5.28 22.02
N THR A 493 -2.15 -4.65 23.10
CA THR A 493 -1.79 -5.00 24.48
C THR A 493 -2.19 -6.43 24.85
N LEU A 494 -3.34 -6.91 24.37
CA LEU A 494 -3.81 -8.29 24.58
C LEU A 494 -3.00 -9.31 23.77
N ALA A 495 -2.58 -8.96 22.55
CA ALA A 495 -1.83 -9.85 21.65
C ALA A 495 -0.35 -10.02 22.02
N GLY A 496 0.25 -9.08 22.76
CA GLY A 496 1.66 -9.16 23.18
C GLY A 496 2.31 -7.82 23.55
N GLY A 497 1.61 -6.70 23.40
CA GLY A 497 2.17 -5.36 23.59
C GLY A 497 3.12 -4.97 22.45
N ASN A 498 4.18 -4.24 22.77
CA ASN A 498 5.04 -3.54 21.79
C ASN A 498 5.82 -4.48 20.84
N SER A 499 5.87 -5.80 21.10
CA SER A 499 6.43 -6.79 20.16
C SER A 499 5.52 -7.03 18.93
N ILE A 500 4.23 -6.74 19.06
CA ILE A 500 3.17 -6.94 18.06
C ILE A 500 2.72 -5.56 17.54
N THR A 501 2.32 -5.43 16.27
CA THR A 501 1.74 -4.16 15.76
C THR A 501 0.23 -4.17 15.88
N ILE A 502 -0.36 -2.97 15.83
CA ILE A 502 -1.80 -2.78 15.60
C ILE A 502 -2.32 -3.64 14.44
N GLN A 503 -1.59 -3.74 13.31
CA GLN A 503 -1.99 -4.55 12.16
C GLN A 503 -1.99 -6.06 12.47
N ASP A 504 -0.93 -6.55 13.11
CA ASP A 504 -0.81 -7.97 13.48
C ASP A 504 -1.93 -8.37 14.46
N ALA A 505 -2.17 -7.54 15.50
CA ALA A 505 -3.18 -7.78 16.53
C ALA A 505 -4.61 -7.64 16.00
N LEU A 506 -4.89 -6.65 15.14
CA LEU A 506 -6.19 -6.51 14.46
C LEU A 506 -6.47 -7.71 13.56
N THR A 507 -5.49 -8.14 12.77
CA THR A 507 -5.61 -9.33 11.90
C THR A 507 -5.90 -10.57 12.73
N ALA A 508 -5.11 -10.80 13.78
CA ALA A 508 -5.28 -11.93 14.68
C ALA A 508 -6.66 -11.94 15.35
N TYR A 509 -7.20 -10.76 15.70
CA TYR A 509 -8.55 -10.64 16.26
C TYR A 509 -9.63 -11.03 15.26
N ILE A 510 -9.55 -10.59 13.99
CA ILE A 510 -10.53 -10.97 12.97
C ILE A 510 -10.51 -12.50 12.73
N ILE A 511 -9.31 -13.09 12.63
CA ILE A 511 -9.13 -14.54 12.51
C ILE A 511 -9.69 -15.28 13.73
N LEU A 512 -9.35 -14.84 14.95
CA LEU A 512 -9.82 -15.42 16.21
C LEU A 512 -11.35 -15.40 16.30
N THR A 513 -12.00 -14.30 15.93
CA THR A 513 -13.45 -14.15 15.99
C THR A 513 -14.14 -15.02 14.93
N LEU A 514 -13.57 -15.14 13.73
CA LEU A 514 -14.05 -16.10 12.71
C LEU A 514 -13.93 -17.54 13.22
N ASN A 515 -12.79 -17.93 13.78
CA ASN A 515 -12.59 -19.27 14.33
C ASN A 515 -13.51 -19.57 15.53
N THR A 516 -13.65 -18.63 16.45
CA THR A 516 -14.39 -18.80 17.72
C THR A 516 -15.90 -18.77 17.54
N TYR A 517 -16.42 -17.95 16.61
CA TYR A 517 -17.87 -17.77 16.45
C TYR A 517 -18.41 -18.29 15.13
N CYS A 518 -17.67 -18.23 14.01
CA CYS A 518 -18.15 -18.67 12.71
C CYS A 518 -17.80 -20.13 12.39
N TYR A 519 -16.55 -20.55 12.62
CA TYR A 519 -16.01 -21.86 12.20
C TYR A 519 -15.73 -22.84 13.35
N ASN A 520 -16.24 -22.57 14.56
CA ASN A 520 -15.86 -23.30 15.77
C ASN A 520 -16.03 -24.83 15.70
N ASN A 521 -17.11 -25.29 15.07
CA ASN A 521 -17.45 -26.70 14.88
C ASN A 521 -17.17 -27.20 13.43
N ASN A 522 -16.25 -26.55 12.71
CA ASN A 522 -15.90 -26.92 11.33
C ASN A 522 -14.38 -26.82 11.11
N ASP A 523 -13.68 -27.94 11.35
CA ASP A 523 -12.22 -28.04 11.20
C ASP A 523 -11.76 -27.74 9.75
N GLU A 524 -12.56 -28.11 8.75
CA GLU A 524 -12.29 -27.87 7.32
C GLU A 524 -12.32 -26.38 6.93
N ARG A 525 -12.93 -25.52 7.76
CA ARG A 525 -13.06 -24.06 7.51
C ARG A 525 -12.37 -23.19 8.56
N ARG A 526 -11.89 -23.74 9.66
CA ARG A 526 -11.08 -23.01 10.66
C ARG A 526 -9.85 -22.42 9.96
N ILE A 527 -9.61 -21.12 10.13
CA ILE A 527 -8.41 -20.47 9.59
C ILE A 527 -7.20 -20.95 10.38
N LEU A 528 -6.19 -21.49 9.69
CA LEU A 528 -4.98 -22.07 10.28
C LEU A 528 -3.71 -21.28 9.94
N HIS A 529 -3.71 -20.50 8.87
CA HIS A 529 -2.57 -19.67 8.46
C HIS A 529 -3.02 -18.44 7.66
N ALA A 530 -2.15 -17.43 7.59
CA ALA A 530 -2.44 -16.16 6.95
C ALA A 530 -1.53 -15.89 5.74
N ILE A 531 -2.08 -15.31 4.67
CA ILE A 531 -1.33 -14.76 3.54
C ILE A 531 -1.22 -13.25 3.72
N THR A 532 -0.04 -12.74 4.13
CA THR A 532 0.17 -11.30 4.27
C THR A 532 0.83 -10.73 3.02
N ILE A 533 0.20 -9.71 2.43
CA ILE A 533 0.82 -8.86 1.42
C ILE A 533 1.73 -7.85 2.13
N VAL A 534 3.04 -8.02 1.96
CA VAL A 534 4.08 -7.21 2.57
C VAL A 534 4.68 -6.26 1.55
N ASN A 535 4.69 -4.95 1.85
CA ASN A 535 5.51 -3.98 1.14
C ASN A 535 7.00 -4.26 1.44
N ILE A 536 7.80 -4.44 0.38
CA ILE A 536 9.23 -4.75 0.42
C ILE A 536 10.14 -3.60 -0.06
N HIS A 537 9.59 -2.42 -0.38
CA HIS A 537 10.39 -1.21 -0.62
C HIS A 537 11.29 -0.91 0.60
N GLY A 538 12.57 -0.69 0.34
CA GLY A 538 13.58 -0.38 1.36
C GLY A 538 14.03 -1.58 2.21
N VAL A 539 13.58 -2.82 1.91
CA VAL A 539 14.13 -4.02 2.57
C VAL A 539 15.56 -4.31 2.07
N SER A 540 15.82 -4.02 0.79
CA SER A 540 17.17 -3.88 0.22
C SER A 540 17.09 -3.08 -1.08
N ASP A 541 18.01 -2.15 -1.29
CA ASP A 541 18.13 -1.42 -2.56
C ASP A 541 18.52 -2.35 -3.74
N SER A 542 19.08 -3.53 -3.47
CA SER A 542 19.32 -4.57 -4.49
C SER A 542 18.05 -5.31 -4.96
N ILE A 543 16.92 -5.11 -4.27
CA ILE A 543 15.65 -5.79 -4.51
C ILE A 543 14.60 -4.76 -4.94
N ALA A 544 14.35 -3.77 -4.07
CA ALA A 544 13.40 -2.69 -4.29
C ALA A 544 13.77 -1.48 -3.41
N PRO A 545 14.43 -0.43 -3.94
CA PRO A 545 14.74 0.78 -3.16
C PRO A 545 13.47 1.53 -2.72
N HIS A 546 13.58 2.35 -1.68
CA HIS A 546 12.45 3.08 -1.09
C HIS A 546 11.67 3.97 -2.09
N GLY A 547 12.36 4.55 -3.08
CA GLY A 547 11.76 5.42 -4.09
C GLY A 547 11.24 4.70 -5.34
N GLN A 548 11.27 3.36 -5.40
CA GLN A 548 10.93 2.65 -6.63
C GLN A 548 9.46 2.83 -7.02
N VAL A 549 9.20 3.13 -8.29
CA VAL A 549 7.86 3.30 -8.87
C VAL A 549 7.45 2.00 -9.53
N SER A 550 7.18 0.98 -8.72
CA SER A 550 7.00 -0.42 -9.13
C SER A 550 5.99 -1.16 -8.27
N ASN A 551 5.77 -2.43 -8.59
CA ASN A 551 5.04 -3.37 -7.74
C ASN A 551 6.01 -4.09 -6.81
N SER A 552 6.20 -3.55 -5.61
CA SER A 552 7.12 -4.10 -4.61
C SER A 552 6.31 -4.62 -3.42
N LEU A 553 5.34 -5.48 -3.74
CA LEU A 553 4.49 -6.23 -2.83
C LEU A 553 4.77 -7.73 -2.96
N PHE A 554 4.98 -8.42 -1.85
CA PHE A 554 5.19 -9.87 -1.82
C PHE A 554 4.16 -10.56 -0.91
N MET A 555 3.63 -11.72 -1.31
CA MET A 555 2.67 -12.49 -0.51
C MET A 555 3.39 -13.59 0.27
N VAL A 556 3.50 -13.45 1.59
CA VAL A 556 4.06 -14.48 2.48
C VAL A 556 2.95 -15.25 3.18
N LEU A 557 3.00 -16.58 3.08
CA LEU A 557 2.21 -17.50 3.88
C LEU A 557 2.85 -17.63 5.28
N SER A 558 2.06 -17.57 6.35
CA SER A 558 2.56 -17.87 7.69
C SER A 558 2.80 -19.37 7.89
N ASP A 559 3.55 -19.70 8.95
CA ASP A 559 3.45 -21.05 9.53
C ASP A 559 2.00 -21.26 10.06
N ASP A 560 1.61 -22.51 10.31
CA ASP A 560 0.31 -22.82 10.95
C ASP A 560 0.24 -22.26 12.38
N PHE A 561 -0.94 -21.82 12.81
CA PHE A 561 -1.20 -21.37 14.18
C PHE A 561 -1.23 -22.57 15.13
N GLU A 562 -0.31 -22.61 16.09
CA GLU A 562 -0.23 -23.65 17.12
C GLU A 562 -1.48 -23.66 18.02
N ASP A 563 -2.08 -22.47 18.22
CA ASP A 563 -3.37 -22.27 18.85
C ASP A 563 -4.21 -21.27 18.03
N PRO A 564 -5.05 -21.75 17.08
CA PRO A 564 -5.92 -20.91 16.26
C PRO A 564 -7.09 -20.27 17.05
N TYR A 565 -7.07 -20.40 18.39
CA TYR A 565 -7.98 -19.75 19.34
C TYR A 565 -7.21 -18.91 20.39
N SER A 566 -5.97 -18.49 20.12
CA SER A 566 -5.19 -17.53 20.94
C SER A 566 -4.87 -16.29 20.11
N LEU A 567 -5.23 -15.10 20.62
CA LEU A 567 -4.91 -13.84 19.95
C LEU A 567 -3.39 -13.68 19.79
N SER A 568 -2.63 -14.02 20.84
CA SER A 568 -1.18 -13.85 20.87
C SER A 568 -0.46 -14.84 19.96
N ASN A 569 -0.92 -16.09 19.88
CA ASN A 569 -0.32 -17.08 18.98
C ASN A 569 -0.45 -16.66 17.50
N ILE A 570 -1.68 -16.34 17.07
CA ILE A 570 -1.96 -15.91 15.69
C ILE A 570 -1.14 -14.65 15.34
N ALA A 571 -1.15 -13.63 16.20
CA ALA A 571 -0.42 -12.38 15.97
C ALA A 571 1.11 -12.59 15.91
N THR A 572 1.66 -13.44 16.78
CA THR A 572 3.09 -13.77 16.83
C THR A 572 3.53 -14.54 15.59
N THR A 573 2.74 -15.50 15.13
CA THR A 573 3.03 -16.32 13.93
C THR A 573 2.96 -15.48 12.64
N ILE A 574 1.98 -14.56 12.53
CA ILE A 574 1.92 -13.57 11.45
C ILE A 574 3.17 -12.67 11.48
N ARG A 575 3.52 -12.10 12.64
CA ARG A 575 4.71 -11.25 12.73
C ARG A 575 6.00 -12.02 12.38
N ARG A 576 6.12 -13.28 12.80
CA ARG A 576 7.29 -14.13 12.54
C ARG A 576 7.52 -14.31 11.04
N SER A 577 6.47 -14.56 10.25
CA SER A 577 6.62 -14.73 8.79
C SER A 577 6.98 -13.42 8.09
N ILE A 578 6.42 -12.28 8.53
CA ILE A 578 6.78 -10.94 8.01
C ILE A 578 8.24 -10.59 8.32
N ILE A 579 8.74 -10.89 9.52
CA ILE A 579 10.17 -10.69 9.88
C ILE A 579 11.06 -11.61 9.05
N LYS A 580 10.73 -12.90 8.93
CA LYS A 580 11.48 -13.89 8.15
C LYS A 580 11.59 -13.50 6.68
N LEU A 581 10.50 -13.01 6.08
CA LEU A 581 10.49 -12.51 4.71
C LEU A 581 11.42 -11.30 4.53
N ARG A 582 11.59 -10.46 5.56
CA ARG A 582 12.38 -9.23 5.50
C ARG A 582 13.89 -9.42 5.69
N ASP A 583 14.40 -10.64 5.80
CA ASP A 583 15.83 -10.92 5.55
C ASP A 583 16.06 -10.89 4.02
N PRO A 584 16.92 -10.00 3.49
CA PRO A 584 17.22 -9.96 2.06
C PRO A 584 17.66 -11.31 1.46
N LYS A 585 18.30 -12.18 2.26
CA LYS A 585 18.72 -13.53 1.80
C LYS A 585 17.55 -14.49 1.59
N VAL A 586 16.43 -14.25 2.25
CA VAL A 586 15.17 -14.97 2.04
C VAL A 586 14.39 -14.28 0.91
N LEU A 587 14.34 -12.95 0.93
CA LEU A 587 13.55 -12.18 -0.02
C LEU A 587 14.06 -12.28 -1.46
N GLU A 588 15.37 -12.13 -1.68
CA GLU A 588 15.97 -12.04 -3.02
C GLU A 588 15.62 -13.25 -3.92
N PRO A 589 15.88 -14.51 -3.53
CA PRO A 589 15.49 -15.67 -4.33
C PRO A 589 13.97 -15.91 -4.36
N ALA A 590 13.22 -15.48 -3.33
CA ALA A 590 11.77 -15.60 -3.32
C ALA A 590 11.12 -14.67 -4.37
N VAL A 591 11.60 -13.42 -4.48
CA VAL A 591 11.16 -12.48 -5.52
C VAL A 591 11.56 -12.99 -6.91
N ALA A 592 12.80 -13.46 -7.10
CA ALA A 592 13.23 -14.06 -8.37
C ALA A 592 12.30 -15.21 -8.83
N THR A 593 11.88 -16.05 -7.88
CA THR A 593 10.97 -17.17 -8.14
C THR A 593 9.56 -16.70 -8.54
N VAL A 594 8.99 -15.70 -7.84
CA VAL A 594 7.67 -15.15 -8.19
C VAL A 594 7.71 -14.34 -9.49
N ASP A 595 8.81 -13.63 -9.78
CA ASP A 595 9.02 -12.90 -11.04
C ASP A 595 8.94 -13.84 -12.25
N GLY A 596 9.68 -14.96 -12.21
CA GLY A 596 9.63 -16.01 -13.23
C GLY A 596 8.25 -16.65 -13.38
N LEU A 597 7.55 -16.91 -12.27
CA LEU A 597 6.16 -17.41 -12.30
C LEU A 597 5.21 -16.40 -12.94
N MET A 598 5.32 -15.11 -12.62
CA MET A 598 4.46 -14.06 -13.16
C MET A 598 4.72 -13.80 -14.65
N ARG A 599 5.98 -13.79 -15.10
CA ARG A 599 6.33 -13.77 -16.54
C ARG A 599 5.74 -14.95 -17.28
N LYS A 600 5.84 -16.15 -16.71
CA LYS A 600 5.23 -17.37 -17.24
C LYS A 600 3.70 -17.27 -17.29
N ASN A 601 3.06 -16.69 -16.28
CA ASN A 601 1.60 -16.53 -16.26
C ASN A 601 1.13 -15.52 -17.31
N ALA A 602 1.74 -14.33 -17.39
CA ALA A 602 1.42 -13.31 -18.40
C ALA A 602 1.61 -13.85 -19.83
N LYS A 603 2.73 -14.53 -20.11
CA LYS A 603 3.00 -15.17 -21.42
C LYS A 603 1.99 -16.26 -21.82
N ASN A 604 1.26 -16.83 -20.86
CA ASN A 604 0.18 -17.81 -21.09
C ASN A 604 -1.22 -17.20 -20.99
N ASN A 605 -1.36 -15.87 -20.97
CA ASN A 605 -2.63 -15.15 -20.73
C ASN A 605 -3.36 -15.62 -19.46
N LYS A 606 -2.59 -15.78 -18.37
CA LYS A 606 -3.09 -16.18 -17.04
C LYS A 606 -2.86 -15.07 -16.01
N SER A 607 -3.81 -14.97 -15.08
CA SER A 607 -3.69 -14.16 -13.86
C SER A 607 -3.52 -15.09 -12.64
N PRO A 608 -2.85 -14.64 -11.56
CA PRO A 608 -2.94 -15.30 -10.26
C PRO A 608 -4.40 -15.61 -9.88
N ASN A 609 -4.62 -16.76 -9.27
CA ASN A 609 -5.94 -17.23 -8.87
C ASN A 609 -6.42 -16.46 -7.62
N PRO A 610 -7.55 -15.72 -7.67
CA PRO A 610 -8.05 -14.96 -6.52
C PRO A 610 -8.84 -15.81 -5.51
N ARG A 611 -9.01 -17.13 -5.72
CA ARG A 611 -9.54 -18.02 -4.67
C ARG A 611 -8.46 -18.25 -3.60
N LEU A 612 -8.85 -18.10 -2.35
CA LEU A 612 -8.12 -18.67 -1.23
C LEU A 612 -8.43 -20.17 -1.11
N ILE A 613 -7.49 -20.92 -0.55
CA ILE A 613 -7.66 -22.34 -0.21
C ILE A 613 -8.41 -22.40 1.13
N PRO A 614 -9.14 -23.49 1.43
CA PRO A 614 -9.62 -23.73 2.79
C PRO A 614 -8.52 -23.50 3.83
N ASN A 615 -8.91 -22.98 5.00
CA ASN A 615 -8.02 -22.61 6.11
C ASN A 615 -7.11 -21.38 5.89
N GLU A 616 -7.07 -20.76 4.70
CA GLU A 616 -6.33 -19.49 4.45
C GLU A 616 -7.15 -18.23 4.81
N PHE A 617 -6.45 -17.16 5.21
CA PHE A 617 -6.99 -15.80 5.32
C PHE A 617 -5.97 -14.79 4.80
N ALA A 618 -6.36 -13.93 3.85
CA ALA A 618 -5.43 -13.00 3.20
C ALA A 618 -5.53 -11.58 3.77
N ILE A 619 -4.43 -10.82 3.79
CA ILE A 619 -4.36 -9.46 4.29
C ILE A 619 -3.67 -8.53 3.29
N ASN A 620 -4.36 -7.44 2.93
CA ASN A 620 -3.84 -6.33 2.14
C ASN A 620 -4.01 -5.03 2.96
N SER A 621 -2.97 -4.68 3.73
CA SER A 621 -3.02 -3.54 4.64
C SER A 621 -2.43 -2.29 4.00
N ASN A 622 -3.27 -1.28 3.84
CA ASN A 622 -2.90 0.08 3.50
C ASN A 622 -2.82 0.99 4.74
N TYR A 623 -2.94 0.45 5.97
CA TYR A 623 -2.98 1.21 7.24
C TYR A 623 -1.73 2.08 7.52
N ARG A 624 -0.57 1.74 6.93
CA ARG A 624 0.64 2.57 7.03
C ARG A 624 0.60 3.85 6.17
N TYR A 625 -0.33 3.99 5.22
CA TYR A 625 -0.45 5.18 4.38
C TYR A 625 -1.59 6.07 4.90
N ASP A 626 -1.26 7.30 5.33
CA ASP A 626 -2.27 8.31 5.63
C ASP A 626 -2.51 9.22 4.41
N TRP A 627 -3.54 8.90 3.63
CA TRP A 627 -3.96 9.70 2.48
C TRP A 627 -4.40 11.12 2.83
N ALA A 628 -4.92 11.36 4.05
CA ALA A 628 -5.50 12.64 4.42
C ALA A 628 -4.45 13.69 4.84
N ASP A 629 -3.21 13.23 5.04
CA ASP A 629 -1.99 14.04 5.08
C ASP A 629 -1.25 14.03 3.74
N LEU A 630 -1.12 12.86 3.09
CA LEU A 630 -0.30 12.72 1.88
C LEU A 630 -0.91 13.41 0.65
N VAL A 631 -2.23 13.36 0.49
CA VAL A 631 -2.95 13.78 -0.74
C VAL A 631 -4.02 14.83 -0.37
N ASP A 632 -3.62 15.83 0.42
CA ASP A 632 -4.56 16.74 1.07
C ASP A 632 -4.93 18.01 0.27
N PHE A 633 -4.10 18.45 -0.69
CA PHE A 633 -4.23 19.70 -1.46
C PHE A 633 -4.40 20.96 -0.58
N GLY A 634 -3.90 20.93 0.66
CA GLY A 634 -4.09 21.98 1.68
C GLY A 634 -5.32 21.80 2.58
N TYR A 635 -6.00 20.65 2.48
CA TYR A 635 -7.15 20.25 3.28
C TYR A 635 -6.80 19.10 4.24
N THR A 636 -5.67 19.23 4.94
CA THR A 636 -5.15 18.28 5.94
C THR A 636 -6.23 17.87 6.95
N ASP A 637 -6.32 16.57 7.25
CA ASP A 637 -7.39 15.96 8.08
C ASP A 637 -8.84 16.25 7.62
N LYS A 638 -9.05 16.64 6.36
CA LYS A 638 -10.39 16.85 5.76
C LYS A 638 -10.58 16.16 4.41
N CYS A 639 -9.50 15.71 3.78
CA CYS A 639 -9.59 14.83 2.62
C CYS A 639 -10.12 13.43 3.04
N ARG A 640 -11.25 13.02 2.47
CA ARG A 640 -11.76 11.63 2.56
C ARG A 640 -11.27 10.82 1.37
N PHE A 641 -10.95 9.56 1.58
CA PHE A 641 -10.47 8.64 0.54
C PHE A 641 -11.42 7.46 0.38
N TYR A 642 -11.58 7.05 -0.87
CA TYR A 642 -12.41 5.93 -1.29
C TYR A 642 -11.65 5.08 -2.30
N THR A 643 -11.74 3.77 -2.19
CA THR A 643 -11.17 2.81 -3.12
C THR A 643 -12.15 1.67 -3.36
N GLN A 644 -12.05 1.01 -4.50
CA GLN A 644 -12.93 -0.09 -4.86
C GLN A 644 -12.39 -1.45 -4.36
N TRP A 645 -13.29 -2.44 -4.38
CA TRP A 645 -13.00 -3.88 -4.32
C TRP A 645 -12.44 -4.44 -2.99
N THR A 646 -12.99 -5.59 -2.62
CA THR A 646 -12.47 -6.49 -1.57
C THR A 646 -12.81 -7.94 -1.94
N GLY A 647 -12.12 -8.91 -1.33
CA GLY A 647 -12.25 -10.34 -1.62
C GLY A 647 -12.83 -11.17 -0.48
N VAL A 648 -13.16 -12.43 -0.78
CA VAL A 648 -13.56 -13.43 0.22
C VAL A 648 -12.38 -13.71 1.16
N LEU A 649 -12.60 -13.55 2.47
CA LEU A 649 -11.56 -13.70 3.50
C LEU A 649 -10.26 -12.92 3.20
N TYR A 650 -10.40 -11.79 2.48
CA TYR A 650 -9.31 -10.91 2.06
C TYR A 650 -9.44 -9.57 2.79
N LEU A 651 -8.75 -9.45 3.92
CA LEU A 651 -8.80 -8.32 4.82
C LEU A 651 -8.08 -7.10 4.23
N ARG A 652 -8.86 -6.11 3.81
CA ARG A 652 -8.37 -4.78 3.47
C ARG A 652 -8.39 -3.90 4.72
N VAL A 653 -7.26 -3.30 5.07
CA VAL A 653 -7.11 -2.44 6.27
C VAL A 653 -6.68 -1.04 5.87
N PHE A 654 -7.36 -0.04 6.41
CA PHE A 654 -7.21 1.38 6.10
C PHE A 654 -7.24 2.20 7.40
N ARG A 655 -6.69 3.43 7.39
CA ARG A 655 -6.94 4.44 8.45
C ARG A 655 -8.42 4.88 8.45
N LEU A 656 -8.82 5.80 9.33
CA LEU A 656 -10.15 6.41 9.24
C LEU A 656 -10.19 7.55 8.22
N ASN A 657 -11.37 7.73 7.61
CA ASN A 657 -11.72 8.99 6.96
C ASN A 657 -12.08 10.04 8.02
N PRO A 658 -11.80 11.33 7.78
CA PRO A 658 -12.29 12.39 8.65
C PRO A 658 -13.82 12.46 8.62
N GLU A 659 -14.42 12.75 9.76
CA GLU A 659 -15.87 12.83 9.92
C GLU A 659 -16.32 14.29 10.12
N LYS A 660 -17.55 14.59 9.70
CA LYS A 660 -18.15 15.92 9.70
C LYS A 660 -19.45 15.86 10.50
N ASP A 661 -19.52 16.62 11.58
CA ASP A 661 -20.72 16.79 12.40
C ASP A 661 -21.39 18.13 12.03
N GLU A 662 -22.63 18.07 11.55
CA GLU A 662 -23.35 19.15 10.86
C GLU A 662 -22.51 19.86 9.77
N ASN A 663 -21.79 20.93 10.15
CA ASN A 663 -20.92 21.74 9.30
C ASN A 663 -19.47 21.85 9.81
N LYS A 664 -19.10 21.08 10.84
CA LYS A 664 -17.80 21.12 11.48
C LYS A 664 -17.07 19.78 11.29
N TRP A 665 -15.84 19.84 10.79
CA TRP A 665 -14.93 18.71 10.78
C TRP A 665 -14.53 18.34 12.21
N LEU A 666 -14.71 17.08 12.58
CA LEU A 666 -14.27 16.53 13.87
C LEU A 666 -12.76 16.29 13.87
N PRO A 667 -12.09 16.30 15.03
CA PRO A 667 -10.73 15.80 15.15
C PRO A 667 -10.70 14.33 14.71
N ARG A 668 -9.91 14.04 13.67
CA ARG A 668 -9.78 12.68 13.13
C ARG A 668 -9.01 11.80 14.12
N ASP A 669 -9.59 10.65 14.48
CA ASP A 669 -8.84 9.59 15.16
C ASP A 669 -7.87 8.97 14.15
N ARG A 670 -6.68 9.58 14.08
CA ARG A 670 -5.58 9.17 13.20
C ARG A 670 -5.15 7.73 13.46
N ASP A 671 -5.25 7.23 14.68
CA ASP A 671 -4.83 5.87 15.04
C ASP A 671 -5.93 4.81 14.89
N GLY A 672 -7.17 5.21 14.62
CA GLY A 672 -8.24 4.29 14.25
C GLY A 672 -8.05 3.62 12.88
N ALA A 673 -8.69 2.47 12.70
CA ALA A 673 -8.68 1.69 11.47
C ALA A 673 -10.11 1.39 10.97
N LYS A 674 -10.27 1.41 9.66
CA LYS A 674 -11.43 0.88 8.95
C LYS A 674 -11.03 -0.37 8.19
N ILE A 675 -11.86 -1.42 8.23
CA ILE A 675 -11.61 -2.66 7.50
C ILE A 675 -12.78 -3.04 6.61
N SER A 676 -12.51 -3.77 5.53
CA SER A 676 -13.53 -4.62 4.91
C SER A 676 -12.96 -5.91 4.30
N PHE A 677 -13.82 -6.91 4.25
CA PHE A 677 -13.62 -8.21 3.60
C PHE A 677 -14.99 -8.84 3.33
N ARG A 678 -15.06 -9.85 2.47
CA ARG A 678 -16.29 -10.61 2.21
C ARG A 678 -16.30 -11.93 2.97
N ILE A 679 -17.46 -12.30 3.52
CA ILE A 679 -17.74 -13.61 4.13
C ILE A 679 -19.11 -14.12 3.72
N GLU A 680 -19.36 -15.40 4.00
CA GLU A 680 -20.59 -16.09 3.67
C GLU A 680 -21.80 -15.42 4.35
N LYS A 681 -22.92 -15.32 3.62
CA LYS A 681 -24.04 -14.44 4.00
C LYS A 681 -24.71 -14.85 5.31
N ASP A 682 -24.74 -16.15 5.61
CA ASP A 682 -25.24 -16.74 6.85
C ASP A 682 -24.32 -16.48 8.06
N LEU A 683 -23.05 -16.16 7.84
CA LEU A 683 -22.06 -15.91 8.90
C LEU A 683 -21.89 -14.42 9.23
N LYS A 684 -22.34 -13.52 8.36
CA LYS A 684 -22.17 -12.06 8.51
C LYS A 684 -22.73 -11.49 9.81
N GLU A 685 -24.01 -11.75 10.13
CA GLU A 685 -24.60 -11.23 11.37
C GLU A 685 -23.93 -11.84 12.60
N LYS A 686 -23.58 -13.13 12.54
CA LYS A 686 -22.89 -13.86 13.62
C LYS A 686 -21.53 -13.22 13.95
N PHE A 687 -20.74 -12.92 12.91
CA PHE A 687 -19.44 -12.25 13.03
C PHE A 687 -19.57 -10.81 13.55
N ILE A 688 -20.48 -10.02 12.97
CA ILE A 688 -20.69 -8.62 13.37
C ILE A 688 -21.20 -8.52 14.82
N ASN A 689 -22.09 -9.42 15.24
CA ASN A 689 -22.62 -9.41 16.61
C ASN A 689 -21.58 -9.86 17.65
N ALA A 690 -20.68 -10.79 17.30
CA ALA A 690 -19.52 -11.09 18.13
C ALA A 690 -18.62 -9.85 18.27
N CYS A 691 -18.23 -9.22 17.15
CA CYS A 691 -17.38 -8.02 17.19
C CYS A 691 -17.98 -6.87 18.01
N LYS A 692 -19.30 -6.62 17.87
CA LYS A 692 -20.00 -5.58 18.64
C LYS A 692 -19.97 -5.87 20.14
N ARG A 693 -20.25 -7.11 20.56
CA ARG A 693 -20.20 -7.52 21.96
C ARG A 693 -18.78 -7.32 22.52
N ASP A 694 -17.77 -7.84 21.82
CA ASP A 694 -16.39 -7.81 22.30
C ASP A 694 -15.87 -6.36 22.40
N ILE A 695 -16.29 -5.46 21.50
CA ILE A 695 -16.02 -4.01 21.59
C ILE A 695 -16.72 -3.38 22.81
N ILE A 696 -18.00 -3.69 23.07
CA ILE A 696 -18.75 -3.16 24.22
C ILE A 696 -18.13 -3.63 25.55
N GLU A 697 -17.60 -4.85 25.57
CA GLU A 697 -16.93 -5.47 26.73
C GLU A 697 -15.44 -5.07 26.84
N ASN A 698 -14.96 -4.11 26.01
CA ASN A 698 -13.56 -3.71 25.90
C ASN A 698 -12.59 -4.91 25.83
N PHE A 699 -12.95 -5.88 25.00
CA PHE A 699 -12.22 -7.11 24.69
C PHE A 699 -11.90 -8.02 25.90
N GLN A 700 -12.59 -7.87 27.03
CA GLN A 700 -12.37 -8.66 28.25
C GLN A 700 -12.58 -10.17 28.04
N ASN A 701 -13.44 -10.57 27.11
CA ASN A 701 -13.74 -11.97 26.79
C ASN A 701 -12.78 -12.59 25.75
N ILE A 702 -11.76 -11.86 25.27
CA ILE A 702 -10.74 -12.44 24.39
C ILE A 702 -9.79 -13.35 25.17
N LYS A 703 -9.66 -14.60 24.72
CA LYS A 703 -8.56 -15.48 25.09
C LYS A 703 -7.25 -14.95 24.49
N LYS A 704 -6.28 -14.66 25.37
CA LYS A 704 -4.91 -14.27 25.00
C LYS A 704 -4.23 -15.42 24.28
#